data_AF-A0A821XSU7-F1
#
_entry.id   AF-A0A821XSU7-F1
#
_cell.length_a   1.000
_cell.length_b   1.000
_cell.length_c   1.000
_cell.angle_alpha   90.00
_cell.angle_beta   90.00
_cell.angle_gamma   90.00
#
_symmetry.space_group_name_H-M   'P 1'
#
loop_
_entity.id
_entity.type
_entity.pdbx_description
1 polymer ?
#
loop_
_entity_poly.entity_id
_entity_poly.type
_entity_poly.pdbx_seq_one_letter_code
_entity_poly.pdbx_strand_id
1 'polypeptide(L)'
;MARSLKWIHKQILLLEQNAEMTNFSITLISDDNPYHYQATTRGSVDSAFEGGLNHPELKLIQRGDTGWLSYFRCINAIIRCYAALMITLEHIANKRDEESPNASGLHSILQNQSTAFILHVLEPIIEALSILSKSIQTKNGDFNQLEESLLGTLLRLEELKDINITEYKQIFETVDKINTSSSNNHNHNRNRITRSTTNEISLEQLFNDKIVKFIDKIISNLSARFKSNVLKLLNCFRIFDVSEVTNEPEYGIQEINTIKQQYPNDFNDDLLTEWKVFRKYLFAQKQQTSTNLTQRQHCINLVKKGMMRDIYPQLSLAAEIFLCAPISTATMERDFSRMNRILTGLRNRLTTEHLEQLMRISIEGPADLDNDIKNLIIDCWKTEDVVDATPHVLPENQAVLKRYYDSFPNIDELTNTTNPDVKKAEELTKSILNKKSSGNVTDKNTACHILNKLLGDEDQQCLFFDSANGINLHDASGNLADIDSEDRPFVLELKSSEGLGGDNSKKTFNDDMKLAETLTHCIEQKRNHPIIEDIRDRLAKAHEVDKNSIVIKAVFVGSFNIAYTVKDLAKSVIKKLFKISQQLKKQFPQFLRAKIHPLLFRPSFDIAYFDARGDKTFSSGPDTHEVGPPGRTKKYTSPSGWTRYGLKVLGKSEYKNDEWLHPFQHPGNWYRAFHGTGRATKVDFGNSNADFDQTAAPINALASIFKQGFRPARVAAHGPGVYCSPNPVWLGDSVFVGAVELDTEKGKKKFKCMFQVAVNPESVQCPTNDIWVAPQPQDIRPYGILIKEA
;
A
#
# COMPACT_ATOMS: atom_id res chain seq x y z
N MET A 1 10.02 -20.87 22.26
CA MET A 1 11.32 -21.03 22.96
C MET A 1 12.51 -20.89 22.01
N ALA A 2 12.73 -21.81 21.06
CA ALA A 2 13.89 -21.76 20.15
C ALA A 2 14.04 -20.46 19.35
N ARG A 3 12.92 -19.85 18.91
CA ARG A 3 12.93 -18.55 18.22
C ARG A 3 13.32 -17.38 19.13
N SER A 4 12.94 -17.40 20.40
CA SER A 4 13.26 -16.36 21.38
C SER A 4 14.74 -16.39 21.76
N LEU A 5 15.29 -17.58 22.00
CA LEU A 5 16.71 -17.75 22.33
C LEU A 5 17.63 -17.50 21.10
N LYS A 6 17.20 -17.89 19.89
CA LYS A 6 17.91 -17.50 18.64
C LYS A 6 17.86 -15.99 18.40
N TRP A 7 16.79 -15.31 18.79
CA TRP A 7 16.72 -13.84 18.73
C TRP A 7 17.63 -13.19 19.77
N ILE A 8 17.60 -13.65 21.03
CA ILE A 8 18.51 -13.18 22.09
C ILE A 8 19.96 -13.35 21.65
N HIS A 9 20.32 -14.51 21.10
CA HIS A 9 21.65 -14.75 20.52
C HIS A 9 21.96 -13.83 19.33
N LYS A 10 20.99 -13.58 18.44
CA LYS A 10 21.16 -12.61 17.34
C LYS A 10 21.37 -11.19 17.86
N GLN A 11 20.68 -10.77 18.93
CA GLN A 11 20.89 -9.47 19.57
C GLN A 11 22.24 -9.40 20.28
N ILE A 12 22.68 -10.48 20.92
CA ILE A 12 24.00 -10.59 21.55
C ILE A 12 25.11 -10.51 20.50
N LEU A 13 24.97 -11.22 19.37
CA LEU A 13 25.89 -11.14 18.23
C LEU A 13 25.91 -9.74 17.57
N LEU A 14 24.75 -9.08 17.49
CA LEU A 14 24.65 -7.69 17.01
C LEU A 14 25.29 -6.69 17.97
N LEU A 15 25.16 -6.92 19.29
CA LEU A 15 25.85 -6.15 20.33
C LEU A 15 27.36 -6.40 20.25
N GLU A 16 27.83 -7.61 19.93
CA GLU A 16 29.25 -7.94 19.85
C GLU A 16 29.96 -7.33 18.62
N GLN A 17 29.32 -7.26 17.43
CA GLN A 17 30.07 -7.10 16.15
C GLN A 17 30.47 -5.70 15.65
N ASN A 18 29.72 -4.59 15.75
CA ASN A 18 30.22 -3.21 15.47
C ASN A 18 29.16 -2.10 15.62
N ALA A 19 29.65 -0.86 15.77
CA ALA A 19 28.98 0.37 16.20
C ALA A 19 27.92 1.02 15.27
N GLU A 20 27.18 0.27 14.47
CA GLU A 20 25.99 0.80 13.79
C GLU A 20 24.78 -0.09 14.08
N MET A 21 24.08 0.25 15.17
CA MET A 21 22.77 -0.28 15.50
C MET A 21 21.70 0.31 14.57
N THR A 22 21.74 -0.02 13.28
CA THR A 22 20.72 0.37 12.30
C THR A 22 19.46 -0.50 12.35
N ASN A 23 19.47 -1.60 13.12
CA ASN A 23 18.33 -2.54 13.20
C ASN A 23 17.83 -2.84 14.63
N PHE A 24 18.08 -1.93 15.58
CA PHE A 24 17.34 -1.92 16.87
C PHE A 24 16.12 -0.97 16.84
N SER A 25 15.84 -0.40 15.67
CA SER A 25 14.56 0.21 15.34
C SER A 25 13.76 -0.77 14.48
N ILE A 26 12.43 -0.68 14.59
CA ILE A 26 11.39 -1.43 13.85
C ILE A 26 11.05 -2.75 14.61
N THR A 27 9.96 -2.85 15.37
CA THR A 27 8.58 -2.70 14.88
C THR A 27 7.63 -2.18 15.98
N LEU A 28 7.28 -0.89 15.91
CA LEU A 28 5.92 -0.45 16.19
C LEU A 28 5.32 -0.23 14.80
N ILE A 29 4.60 -1.25 14.29
CA ILE A 29 3.79 -1.26 13.05
C ILE A 29 4.54 -0.77 11.80
N SER A 30 5.16 -1.63 10.98
CA SER A 30 4.51 -2.31 9.84
C SER A 30 5.59 -3.05 9.07
N ASP A 31 5.32 -4.30 8.68
CA ASP A 31 5.47 -4.79 7.31
C ASP A 31 5.17 -6.28 7.28
N ASP A 32 4.25 -6.62 6.39
CA ASP A 32 3.70 -7.95 6.16
C ASP A 32 4.78 -8.95 5.74
N ASN A 33 4.71 -10.16 6.29
CA ASN A 33 5.14 -11.34 5.56
C ASN A 33 4.24 -12.54 5.93
N PRO A 34 3.40 -13.04 5.01
CA PRO A 34 2.59 -14.21 5.23
C PRO A 34 3.33 -15.46 4.75
N TYR A 35 3.73 -16.33 5.67
CA TYR A 35 3.96 -17.74 5.33
C TYR A 35 3.26 -18.65 6.33
N HIS A 36 2.27 -19.37 5.82
CA HIS A 36 1.63 -20.51 6.45
C HIS A 36 2.66 -21.55 6.90
N TYR A 37 2.52 -22.07 8.11
CA TYR A 37 2.77 -23.49 8.37
C TYR A 37 1.79 -24.03 9.40
N GLN A 38 1.17 -25.15 9.06
CA GLN A 38 0.18 -25.87 9.83
C GLN A 38 0.78 -26.39 11.13
N ALA A 39 0.05 -26.24 12.23
CA ALA A 39 0.26 -27.04 13.43
C ALA A 39 -0.26 -28.45 13.15
N THR A 40 0.64 -29.43 13.13
CA THR A 40 0.29 -30.84 13.33
C THR A 40 0.64 -31.21 14.77
N THR A 41 -0.31 -31.92 15.39
CA THR A 41 -0.41 -32.25 16.81
C THR A 41 0.28 -33.59 17.15
N ARG A 42 0.73 -33.68 18.41
CA ARG A 42 1.06 -34.88 19.24
C ARG A 42 2.40 -35.59 18.95
N GLY A 43 3.18 -36.01 19.94
CA GLY A 43 2.99 -36.05 21.40
C GLY A 43 4.20 -36.63 22.17
N SER A 44 4.01 -36.77 23.49
CA SER A 44 4.80 -37.46 24.54
C SER A 44 6.21 -36.95 24.90
N VAL A 45 6.29 -36.11 25.96
CA VAL A 45 7.06 -36.36 27.21
C VAL A 45 6.41 -35.59 28.39
N ASP A 46 5.32 -36.19 28.89
CA ASP A 46 4.85 -36.40 30.27
C ASP A 46 5.12 -35.39 31.42
N SER A 47 4.09 -34.57 31.63
CA SER A 47 3.22 -34.50 32.84
C SER A 47 3.78 -34.07 34.20
N ALA A 48 5.09 -33.99 34.43
CA ALA A 48 5.64 -33.32 35.62
C ALA A 48 6.03 -31.86 35.35
N PHE A 49 6.30 -31.50 34.08
CA PHE A 49 6.72 -30.17 33.65
C PHE A 49 5.55 -29.22 33.31
N GLU A 50 4.40 -29.74 32.87
CA GLU A 50 3.25 -28.93 32.44
C GLU A 50 2.47 -28.27 33.60
N GLY A 51 2.58 -28.82 34.82
CA GLY A 51 1.91 -28.25 36.01
C GLY A 51 2.53 -26.92 36.48
N GLY A 52 3.85 -26.76 36.35
CA GLY A 52 4.57 -25.55 36.76
C GLY A 52 4.64 -24.45 35.70
N LEU A 53 4.69 -24.83 34.41
CA LEU A 53 4.79 -23.90 33.27
C LEU A 53 3.46 -23.26 32.83
N ASN A 54 2.34 -23.65 33.43
CA ASN A 54 1.04 -23.00 33.21
C ASN A 54 0.76 -21.84 34.17
N HIS A 55 1.68 -21.52 35.09
CA HIS A 55 1.60 -20.31 35.89
C HIS A 55 1.72 -19.06 34.98
N PRO A 56 0.87 -18.03 35.11
CA PRO A 56 0.85 -16.86 34.21
C PRO A 56 2.21 -16.15 34.07
N GLU A 57 3.04 -16.23 35.10
CA GLU A 57 4.37 -15.61 35.17
C GLU A 57 5.52 -16.53 34.73
N LEU A 58 5.29 -17.85 34.63
CA LEU A 58 6.32 -18.84 34.25
C LEU A 58 6.08 -19.41 32.85
N LYS A 59 4.90 -19.13 32.26
CA LYS A 59 4.54 -19.58 30.92
C LYS A 59 5.39 -18.88 29.88
N LEU A 60 6.19 -19.65 29.14
CA LEU A 60 6.98 -19.16 28.01
C LEU A 60 6.06 -18.86 26.82
N ILE A 61 5.79 -17.57 26.59
CA ILE A 61 4.87 -17.10 25.55
C ILE A 61 5.58 -17.07 24.18
N GLN A 62 4.88 -17.48 23.13
CA GLN A 62 5.34 -17.30 21.75
C GLN A 62 5.36 -15.80 21.42
N ARG A 63 6.48 -15.31 20.87
CA ARG A 63 6.64 -13.92 20.43
C ARG A 63 5.46 -13.48 19.56
N GLY A 64 4.86 -12.33 19.87
CA GLY A 64 4.14 -11.52 18.91
C GLY A 64 5.12 -10.56 18.26
N ASP A 65 4.98 -10.31 16.96
CA ASP A 65 6.00 -9.58 16.20
C ASP A 65 6.18 -8.09 16.61
N THR A 66 5.30 -7.55 17.47
CA THR A 66 5.07 -6.09 17.60
C THR A 66 5.07 -5.47 19.02
N GLY A 67 5.42 -6.15 20.13
CA GLY A 67 5.26 -5.53 21.47
C GLY A 67 6.34 -5.79 22.54
N TRP A 68 6.91 -4.73 23.12
CA TRP A 68 7.85 -4.72 24.27
C TRP A 68 7.37 -5.58 25.46
N LEU A 69 6.06 -5.57 25.72
CA LEU A 69 5.40 -6.40 26.73
C LEU A 69 5.68 -7.91 26.59
N SER A 70 5.83 -8.40 25.36
CA SER A 70 6.15 -9.81 25.10
C SER A 70 7.63 -10.11 25.36
N TYR A 71 8.52 -9.12 25.17
CA TYR A 71 9.95 -9.24 25.45
C TYR A 71 10.23 -9.29 26.96
N PHE A 72 9.58 -8.43 27.76
CA PHE A 72 9.72 -8.47 29.22
C PHE A 72 9.32 -9.82 29.81
N ARG A 73 8.13 -10.31 29.45
CA ARG A 73 7.63 -11.62 29.91
C ARG A 73 8.56 -12.76 29.49
N CYS A 74 9.14 -12.68 28.28
CA CYS A 74 10.06 -13.70 27.79
C CYS A 74 11.38 -13.69 28.54
N ILE A 75 12.00 -12.53 28.75
CA ILE A 75 13.27 -12.41 29.47
C ILE A 75 13.11 -12.82 30.93
N ASN A 76 12.06 -12.35 31.59
CA ASN A 76 11.77 -12.68 32.97
C ASN A 76 11.51 -14.19 33.14
N ALA A 77 10.77 -14.83 32.22
CA ALA A 77 10.58 -16.28 32.24
C ALA A 77 11.88 -17.06 31.98
N ILE A 78 12.76 -16.57 31.10
CA ILE A 78 14.08 -17.20 30.87
C ILE A 78 14.97 -17.10 32.11
N ILE A 79 14.99 -15.94 32.77
CA ILE A 79 15.75 -15.72 34.02
C ILE A 79 15.21 -16.63 35.13
N ARG A 80 13.88 -16.66 35.33
CA ARG A 80 13.25 -17.49 36.38
C ARG A 80 13.39 -18.98 36.13
N CYS A 81 13.38 -19.41 34.88
CA CYS A 81 13.48 -20.82 34.51
C CYS A 81 14.90 -21.25 34.07
N TYR A 82 15.92 -20.42 34.30
CA TYR A 82 17.26 -20.61 33.70
C TYR A 82 17.85 -21.99 33.93
N ALA A 83 17.90 -22.45 35.18
CA ALA A 83 18.44 -23.78 35.54
C ALA A 83 17.64 -24.92 34.90
N ALA A 84 16.31 -24.83 34.92
CA ALA A 84 15.44 -25.83 34.31
C ALA A 84 15.59 -25.87 32.78
N LEU A 85 15.78 -24.71 32.13
CA LEU A 85 16.02 -24.59 30.70
C LEU A 85 17.36 -25.24 30.30
N MET A 86 18.41 -25.00 31.07
CA MET A 86 19.73 -25.59 30.83
C MET A 86 19.66 -27.12 30.85
N ILE A 87 19.09 -27.70 31.92
CA ILE A 87 18.94 -29.16 32.08
C ILE A 87 18.07 -29.75 30.96
N THR A 88 16.97 -29.09 30.61
CA THR A 88 16.03 -29.59 29.60
C THR A 88 16.64 -29.54 28.20
N LEU A 89 17.33 -28.46 27.84
CA LEU A 89 17.98 -28.32 26.54
C LEU A 89 19.13 -29.30 26.38
N GLU A 90 19.90 -29.56 27.43
CA GLU A 90 20.93 -30.61 27.43
C GLU A 90 20.31 -32.00 27.22
N HIS A 91 19.25 -32.30 27.95
CA HIS A 91 18.55 -33.58 27.83
C HIS A 91 18.01 -33.79 26.40
N ILE A 92 17.39 -32.78 25.80
CA ILE A 92 16.90 -32.85 24.40
C ILE A 92 18.07 -32.97 23.41
N ALA A 93 19.14 -32.19 23.60
CA ALA A 93 20.32 -32.24 22.73
C ALA A 93 20.97 -33.64 22.67
N ASN A 94 20.84 -34.42 23.74
CA ASN A 94 21.39 -35.76 23.85
C ASN A 94 20.50 -36.88 23.26
N LYS A 95 19.24 -36.59 22.88
CA LYS A 95 18.31 -37.58 22.31
C LYS A 95 18.62 -37.99 20.87
N ARG A 96 19.42 -37.19 20.13
CA ARG A 96 19.76 -37.38 18.71
C ARG A 96 18.54 -37.48 17.77
N ASP A 97 17.48 -36.78 18.11
CA ASP A 97 16.27 -36.58 17.31
C ASP A 97 16.39 -35.33 16.40
N GLU A 98 15.36 -35.04 15.60
CA GLU A 98 15.31 -33.87 14.70
C GLU A 98 15.42 -32.53 15.46
N GLU A 99 15.07 -32.50 16.75
CA GLU A 99 15.13 -31.30 17.59
C GLU A 99 16.50 -31.10 18.26
N SER A 100 17.31 -32.16 18.34
CA SER A 100 18.61 -32.17 19.02
C SER A 100 19.60 -31.11 18.53
N PRO A 101 19.76 -30.84 17.21
CA PRO A 101 20.65 -29.77 16.74
C PRO A 101 20.21 -28.38 17.22
N ASN A 102 18.90 -28.14 17.26
CA ASN A 102 18.34 -26.88 17.75
C ASN A 102 18.55 -26.75 19.26
N ALA A 103 18.25 -27.79 20.04
CA ALA A 103 18.45 -27.78 21.48
C ALA A 103 19.94 -27.60 21.86
N SER A 104 20.85 -28.27 21.14
CA SER A 104 22.30 -28.12 21.34
C SER A 104 22.80 -26.70 21.10
N GLY A 105 22.32 -26.04 20.03
CA GLY A 105 22.67 -24.65 19.77
C GLY A 105 22.18 -23.70 20.86
N LEU A 106 20.94 -23.90 21.33
CA LEU A 106 20.35 -23.07 22.40
C LEU A 106 21.02 -23.28 23.75
N HIS A 107 21.41 -24.51 24.06
CA HIS A 107 22.18 -24.83 25.25
C HIS A 107 23.54 -24.12 25.22
N SER A 108 24.27 -24.18 24.10
CA SER A 108 25.55 -23.50 23.94
C SER A 108 25.45 -21.97 24.10
N ILE A 109 24.33 -21.37 23.70
CA ILE A 109 24.08 -19.93 23.85
C ILE A 109 23.92 -19.57 25.33
N LEU A 110 23.09 -20.32 26.07
CA LEU A 110 22.85 -20.09 27.50
C LEU A 110 24.05 -20.49 28.38
N GLN A 111 24.99 -21.28 27.88
CA GLN A 111 26.24 -21.54 28.59
C GLN A 111 27.18 -20.34 28.61
N ASN A 112 27.02 -19.37 27.71
CA ASN A 112 27.89 -18.21 27.61
C ASN A 112 27.59 -17.19 28.74
N GLN A 113 28.61 -16.85 29.53
CA GLN A 113 28.50 -15.89 30.63
C GLN A 113 28.05 -14.50 30.15
N SER A 114 28.50 -14.02 28.98
CA SER A 114 28.05 -12.76 28.38
C SER A 114 26.54 -12.80 28.08
N THR A 115 25.99 -13.96 27.74
CA THR A 115 24.54 -14.12 27.52
C THR A 115 23.75 -13.99 28.81
N ALA A 116 24.21 -14.63 29.90
CA ALA A 116 23.61 -14.47 31.21
C ALA A 116 23.67 -13.01 31.68
N PHE A 117 24.83 -12.36 31.55
CA PHE A 117 25.01 -10.95 31.90
C PHE A 117 24.02 -10.04 31.15
N ILE A 118 23.94 -10.19 29.83
CA ILE A 118 23.05 -9.37 28.98
C ILE A 118 21.58 -9.58 29.36
N LEU A 119 21.15 -10.81 29.66
CA LEU A 119 19.77 -11.07 30.09
C LEU A 119 19.40 -10.30 31.35
N HIS A 120 20.26 -10.33 32.36
CA HIS A 120 20.03 -9.68 33.64
C HIS A 120 20.13 -8.15 33.58
N VAL A 121 21.01 -7.61 32.72
CA VAL A 121 21.11 -6.16 32.51
C VAL A 121 19.96 -5.63 31.64
N LEU A 122 19.47 -6.42 30.68
CA LEU A 122 18.33 -6.04 29.85
C LEU A 122 16.99 -6.08 30.58
N GLU A 123 16.85 -6.90 31.63
CA GLU A 123 15.61 -7.00 32.41
C GLU A 123 15.11 -5.63 32.91
N PRO A 124 15.86 -4.86 33.72
CA PRO A 124 15.38 -3.59 34.25
C PRO A 124 15.18 -2.52 33.16
N ILE A 125 15.94 -2.57 32.06
CA ILE A 125 15.76 -1.67 30.90
C ILE A 125 14.41 -1.94 30.24
N ILE A 126 14.10 -3.21 29.98
CA ILE A 126 12.87 -3.62 29.30
C ILE A 126 11.67 -3.52 30.23
N GLU A 127 11.86 -3.66 31.54
CA GLU A 127 10.84 -3.38 32.55
C GLU A 127 10.38 -1.91 32.50
N ALA A 128 11.32 -0.96 32.54
CA ALA A 128 11.01 0.47 32.46
C ALA A 128 10.24 0.80 31.17
N LEU A 129 10.68 0.27 30.03
CA LEU A 129 9.99 0.42 28.74
C LEU A 129 8.61 -0.24 28.73
N SER A 130 8.45 -1.37 29.42
CA SER A 130 7.17 -2.07 29.50
C SER A 130 6.16 -1.31 30.35
N ILE A 131 6.59 -0.62 31.41
CA ILE A 131 5.73 0.25 32.23
C ILE A 131 5.23 1.41 31.37
N LEU A 132 6.13 2.11 30.67
CA LEU A 132 5.75 3.19 29.74
C LEU A 132 4.78 2.68 28.66
N SER A 133 5.08 1.53 28.06
CA SER A 133 4.23 0.90 27.05
C SER A 133 2.83 0.60 27.58
N LYS A 134 2.70 0.11 28.81
CA LYS A 134 1.38 -0.13 29.45
C LYS A 134 0.62 1.16 29.68
N SER A 135 1.31 2.20 30.19
CA SER A 135 0.73 3.53 30.44
C SER A 135 0.09 4.10 29.16
N ILE A 136 0.83 4.07 28.06
CA ILE A 136 0.38 4.53 26.73
C ILE A 136 -0.73 3.65 26.13
N GLN A 137 -0.76 2.35 26.43
CA GLN A 137 -1.71 1.38 25.88
C GLN A 137 -3.01 1.23 26.68
N THR A 138 -3.23 2.05 27.72
CA THR A 138 -4.49 2.02 28.46
C THR A 138 -5.68 2.41 27.56
N LYS A 139 -6.80 1.67 27.67
CA LYS A 139 -8.00 1.80 26.79
C LYS A 139 -8.59 3.23 26.82
N ASN A 140 -8.41 3.92 27.94
CA ASN A 140 -8.87 5.28 28.18
C ASN A 140 -7.66 6.22 28.42
N GLY A 141 -6.61 6.07 27.62
CA GLY A 141 -5.33 6.78 27.73
C GLY A 141 -5.47 8.14 28.42
N ASP A 142 -5.00 8.21 29.66
CA ASP A 142 -5.01 9.42 30.46
C ASP A 142 -3.83 10.28 30.02
N PHE A 143 -4.12 11.29 29.20
CA PHE A 143 -3.13 12.24 28.68
C PHE A 143 -2.38 12.94 29.80
N ASN A 144 -2.96 13.01 31.01
CA ASN A 144 -2.39 13.71 32.14
C ASN A 144 -1.11 13.06 32.65
N GLN A 145 -0.92 11.75 32.41
CA GLN A 145 0.18 10.97 33.00
C GLN A 145 1.27 10.58 31.99
N LEU A 146 1.12 10.94 30.70
CA LEU A 146 2.07 10.57 29.65
C LEU A 146 3.45 11.21 29.86
N GLU A 147 3.46 12.51 30.14
CA GLU A 147 4.70 13.27 30.35
C GLU A 147 5.44 12.78 31.60
N GLU A 148 4.72 12.54 32.70
CA GLU A 148 5.27 12.01 33.95
C GLU A 148 5.82 10.58 33.77
N SER A 149 5.06 9.72 33.07
CA SER A 149 5.49 8.35 32.76
C SER A 149 6.74 8.33 31.87
N LEU A 150 6.80 9.22 30.88
CA LEU A 150 7.96 9.37 30.00
C LEU A 150 9.17 9.87 30.79
N LEU A 151 9.00 10.92 31.60
CA LEU A 151 10.08 11.49 32.41
C LEU A 151 10.63 10.45 33.39
N GLY A 152 9.75 9.74 34.11
CA GLY A 152 10.15 8.66 35.01
C GLY A 152 10.90 7.54 34.29
N THR A 153 10.49 7.19 33.06
CA THR A 153 11.19 6.19 32.24
C THR A 153 12.57 6.70 31.80
N LEU A 154 12.68 7.94 31.36
CA LEU A 154 13.96 8.55 30.95
C LEU A 154 14.94 8.62 32.13
N LEU A 155 14.49 9.08 33.29
CA LEU A 155 15.29 9.12 34.52
C LEU A 155 15.76 7.72 34.92
N ARG A 156 14.85 6.72 34.89
CA ARG A 156 15.20 5.34 35.19
C ARG A 156 16.24 4.78 34.21
N LEU A 157 16.13 5.09 32.93
CA LEU A 157 17.12 4.67 31.92
C LEU A 157 18.48 5.33 32.14
N GLU A 158 18.52 6.61 32.53
CA GLU A 158 19.77 7.28 32.92
C GLU A 158 20.41 6.62 34.14
N GLU A 159 19.64 6.33 35.20
CA GLU A 159 20.15 5.60 36.39
C GLU A 159 20.78 4.25 36.03
N LEU A 160 20.20 3.55 35.03
CA LEU A 160 20.69 2.24 34.60
C LEU A 160 22.04 2.29 33.88
N LYS A 161 22.58 3.48 33.57
CA LYS A 161 23.93 3.65 33.03
C LYS A 161 25.02 3.56 34.10
N ASP A 162 24.67 3.78 35.37
CA ASP A 162 25.61 3.89 36.49
C ASP A 162 25.56 2.68 37.45
N ILE A 163 24.97 1.56 37.02
CA ILE A 163 24.83 0.38 37.88
C ILE A 163 26.17 -0.26 38.26
N ASN A 164 26.27 -0.77 39.48
CA ASN A 164 27.44 -1.51 39.93
C ASN A 164 27.46 -2.93 39.33
N ILE A 165 28.24 -3.10 38.25
CA ILE A 165 28.40 -4.37 37.53
C ILE A 165 28.87 -5.52 38.44
N THR A 166 29.54 -5.20 39.56
CA THR A 166 30.03 -6.19 40.54
C THR A 166 28.90 -7.01 41.17
N GLU A 167 27.69 -6.46 41.28
CA GLU A 167 26.51 -7.16 41.81
C GLU A 167 26.08 -8.32 40.90
N TYR A 168 26.41 -8.27 39.61
CA TYR A 168 26.12 -9.33 38.66
C TYR A 168 27.14 -10.48 38.71
N LYS A 169 28.23 -10.37 39.50
CA LYS A 169 29.24 -11.43 39.60
C LYS A 169 28.70 -12.72 40.21
N GLN A 170 27.75 -12.62 41.14
CA GLN A 170 27.09 -13.76 41.77
C GLN A 170 26.24 -14.59 40.79
N ILE A 171 25.75 -13.96 39.72
CA ILE A 171 25.02 -14.65 38.65
C ILE A 171 25.97 -15.59 37.90
N PHE A 172 27.23 -15.19 37.64
CA PHE A 172 28.21 -16.06 36.98
C PHE A 172 28.56 -17.27 37.81
N GLU A 173 28.76 -17.11 39.13
CA GLU A 173 28.98 -18.26 40.02
C GLU A 173 27.81 -19.26 39.95
N THR A 174 26.59 -18.76 39.78
CA THR A 174 25.39 -19.60 39.66
C THR A 174 25.35 -20.31 38.31
N VAL A 175 25.64 -19.59 37.20
CA VAL A 175 25.71 -20.16 35.85
C VAL A 175 26.84 -21.21 35.76
N ASP A 176 28.00 -20.94 36.36
CA ASP A 176 29.13 -21.86 36.39
C ASP A 176 28.83 -23.11 37.23
N LYS A 177 28.13 -22.97 38.36
CA LYS A 177 27.65 -24.11 39.16
C LYS A 177 26.67 -24.98 38.37
N ILE A 178 25.77 -24.38 37.60
CA ILE A 178 24.81 -25.09 36.74
C ILE A 178 25.53 -25.80 35.57
N ASN A 179 26.50 -25.14 34.95
CA ASN A 179 27.31 -25.69 33.85
C ASN A 179 28.19 -26.87 34.32
N THR A 180 28.75 -26.79 35.52
CA THR A 180 29.61 -27.83 36.09
C THR A 180 28.82 -29.04 36.61
N SER A 181 27.61 -28.81 37.14
CA SER A 181 26.72 -29.89 37.61
C SER A 181 26.15 -30.75 36.47
N SER A 182 26.08 -30.20 35.25
CA SER A 182 25.56 -30.86 34.05
C SER A 182 26.61 -31.79 33.37
N SER A 183 27.90 -31.54 33.60
CA SER A 183 29.02 -32.22 32.92
C SER A 183 29.42 -33.59 33.51
N ASN A 184 28.70 -34.12 34.49
CA ASN A 184 29.08 -35.35 35.20
C ASN A 184 28.66 -36.67 34.52
N ASN A 185 28.17 -36.65 33.27
CA ASN A 185 27.94 -37.90 32.53
C ASN A 185 28.34 -37.83 31.04
N HIS A 186 29.49 -38.46 30.77
CA HIS A 186 29.98 -39.00 29.50
C HIS A 186 30.71 -38.07 28.51
N ASN A 187 32.00 -38.43 28.31
CA ASN A 187 32.95 -38.08 27.25
C ASN A 187 33.73 -36.76 27.35
N HIS A 188 34.89 -36.89 27.99
CA HIS A 188 36.04 -35.98 28.10
C HIS A 188 36.67 -35.44 26.80
N ASN A 189 36.02 -35.50 25.63
CA ASN A 189 36.69 -35.18 24.35
C ASN A 189 36.02 -34.11 23.46
N ARG A 190 35.15 -33.24 24.00
CA ARG A 190 34.63 -32.07 23.24
C ARG A 190 35.06 -30.68 23.75
N ASN A 191 35.66 -30.56 24.93
CA ASN A 191 36.01 -29.25 25.53
C ASN A 191 37.42 -28.74 25.22
N ARG A 192 38.06 -29.14 24.11
CA ARG A 192 39.43 -28.69 23.78
C ARG A 192 39.57 -27.95 22.44
N ILE A 193 38.47 -27.63 21.75
CA ILE A 193 38.52 -26.87 20.49
C ILE A 193 37.47 -25.74 20.51
N THR A 194 37.57 -24.83 21.47
CA THR A 194 37.07 -23.43 21.37
C THR A 194 37.67 -22.55 22.49
N ARG A 195 38.88 -22.82 22.98
CA ARG A 195 39.73 -21.76 23.53
C ARG A 195 40.51 -21.13 22.37
N SER A 196 39.76 -20.60 21.41
CA SER A 196 40.27 -19.65 20.45
C SER A 196 40.42 -18.33 21.22
N THR A 197 41.65 -17.85 21.32
CA THR A 197 42.02 -16.51 21.77
C THR A 197 41.38 -15.46 20.87
N THR A 198 40.09 -15.20 21.06
CA THR A 198 39.43 -13.96 20.63
C THR A 198 39.35 -13.08 21.85
N ASN A 199 39.90 -11.86 21.77
CA ASN A 199 39.89 -10.85 22.83
C ASN A 199 38.59 -10.91 23.65
N GLU A 200 38.65 -11.47 24.86
CA GLU A 200 37.53 -11.45 25.80
C GLU A 200 37.29 -10.00 26.18
N ILE A 201 36.25 -9.41 25.62
CA ILE A 201 35.74 -8.09 26.03
C ILE A 201 35.38 -8.23 27.51
N SER A 202 35.98 -7.42 28.39
CA SER A 202 35.62 -7.46 29.82
C SER A 202 34.14 -7.09 29.98
N LEU A 203 33.48 -7.55 31.04
CA LEU A 203 32.07 -7.22 31.27
C LEU A 203 31.86 -5.71 31.42
N GLU A 204 32.83 -5.03 32.02
CA GLU A 204 32.88 -3.57 32.09
C GLU A 204 32.98 -2.95 30.70
N GLN A 205 33.77 -3.51 29.79
CA GLN A 205 33.82 -3.07 28.40
C GLN A 205 32.50 -3.38 27.67
N LEU A 206 31.91 -4.56 27.84
CA LEU A 206 30.63 -4.92 27.24
C LEU A 206 29.50 -3.98 27.71
N PHE A 207 29.49 -3.66 29.00
CA PHE A 207 28.53 -2.73 29.58
C PHE A 207 28.71 -1.31 29.03
N ASN A 208 29.93 -0.75 29.14
CA ASN A 208 30.20 0.63 28.73
C ASN A 208 30.13 0.81 27.20
N ASP A 209 30.67 -0.12 26.42
CA ASP A 209 30.76 0.03 24.97
C ASP A 209 29.48 -0.34 24.23
N LYS A 210 28.64 -1.20 24.81
CA LYS A 210 27.44 -1.73 24.14
C LYS A 210 26.15 -1.40 24.87
N ILE A 211 26.04 -1.68 26.17
CA ILE A 211 24.80 -1.45 26.92
C ILE A 211 24.53 0.04 27.13
N VAL A 212 25.51 0.83 27.59
CA VAL A 212 25.33 2.27 27.80
C VAL A 212 24.95 2.96 26.49
N LYS A 213 25.61 2.63 25.37
CA LYS A 213 25.26 3.15 24.04
C LYS A 213 23.85 2.71 23.59
N PHE A 214 23.42 1.51 23.97
CA PHE A 214 22.07 1.05 23.72
C PHE A 214 21.03 1.88 24.49
N ILE A 215 21.28 2.14 25.77
CA ILE A 215 20.44 3.00 26.61
C ILE A 215 20.40 4.43 26.02
N ASP A 216 21.55 5.01 25.67
CA ASP A 216 21.64 6.33 25.02
C ASP A 216 20.78 6.40 23.76
N LYS A 217 20.80 5.33 22.95
CA LYS A 217 20.01 5.24 21.73
C LYS A 217 18.51 5.16 22.03
N ILE A 218 18.10 4.42 23.06
CA ILE A 218 16.70 4.38 23.51
C ILE A 218 16.26 5.77 23.95
N ILE A 219 17.03 6.43 24.82
CA ILE A 219 16.75 7.77 25.33
C ILE A 219 16.64 8.77 24.18
N SER A 220 17.60 8.77 23.26
CA SER A 220 17.58 9.63 22.06
C SER A 220 16.33 9.40 21.21
N ASN A 221 15.94 8.13 20.98
CA ASN A 221 14.74 7.80 20.21
C ASN A 221 13.44 8.24 20.91
N LEU A 222 13.33 8.02 22.22
CA LEU A 222 12.18 8.45 23.01
C LEU A 222 12.06 9.98 23.00
N SER A 223 13.15 10.70 23.26
CA SER A 223 13.20 12.17 23.24
C SER A 223 12.92 12.75 21.85
N ALA A 224 13.41 12.11 20.78
CA ALA A 224 13.14 12.54 19.41
C ALA A 224 11.70 12.31 18.98
N ARG A 225 11.04 11.27 19.52
CA ARG A 225 9.63 10.94 19.26
C ARG A 225 8.67 11.83 20.05
N PHE A 226 8.99 12.09 21.32
CA PHE A 226 8.22 12.94 22.22
C PHE A 226 8.90 14.30 22.42
N LYS A 227 9.10 15.03 21.31
CA LYS A 227 9.69 16.37 21.38
C LYS A 227 8.87 17.27 22.29
N SER A 228 9.52 18.23 22.95
CA SER A 228 8.88 19.15 23.89
C SER A 228 7.70 19.91 23.28
N ASN A 229 7.75 20.27 22.00
CA ASN A 229 6.64 20.91 21.30
C ASN A 229 5.44 19.98 21.07
N VAL A 230 5.68 18.69 20.82
CA VAL A 230 4.62 17.67 20.69
C VAL A 230 3.95 17.45 22.03
N LEU A 231 4.72 17.26 23.10
CA LEU A 231 4.18 17.09 24.46
C LEU A 231 3.40 18.33 24.90
N LYS A 232 3.94 19.54 24.66
CA LYS A 232 3.26 20.80 24.94
C LYS A 232 1.91 20.89 24.23
N LEU A 233 1.84 20.54 22.95
CA LEU A 233 0.60 20.54 22.18
C LEU A 233 -0.40 19.51 22.73
N LEU A 234 0.05 18.31 23.06
CA LEU A 234 -0.81 17.27 23.65
C LEU A 234 -1.38 17.71 24.99
N ASN A 235 -0.56 18.38 25.82
CA ASN A 235 -1.00 18.95 27.09
C ASN A 235 -2.07 20.05 26.90
N CYS A 236 -2.04 20.80 25.80
CA CYS A 236 -3.10 21.79 25.52
C CYS A 236 -4.50 21.15 25.41
N PHE A 237 -4.60 19.87 25.04
CA PHE A 237 -5.88 19.19 24.94
C PHE A 237 -6.44 18.75 26.31
N ARG A 238 -5.66 18.82 27.40
CA ARG A 238 -6.11 18.53 28.78
C ARG A 238 -7.31 19.36 29.21
N ILE A 239 -7.52 20.52 28.58
CA ILE A 239 -8.70 21.37 28.79
C ILE A 239 -10.03 20.63 28.58
N PHE A 240 -10.04 19.54 27.79
CA PHE A 240 -11.23 18.70 27.60
C PHE A 240 -11.48 17.69 28.73
N ASP A 241 -10.59 17.59 29.71
CA ASP A 241 -10.77 16.74 30.89
C ASP A 241 -11.67 17.42 31.93
N VAL A 242 -12.91 16.94 32.04
CA VAL A 242 -13.92 17.45 32.97
C VAL A 242 -13.42 17.44 34.42
N SER A 243 -12.53 16.52 34.80
CA SER A 243 -11.99 16.43 36.16
C SER A 243 -11.07 17.62 36.49
N GLU A 244 -10.37 18.19 35.51
CA GLU A 244 -9.41 19.30 35.68
C GLU A 244 -10.05 20.68 35.52
N VAL A 245 -11.29 20.75 35.00
CA VAL A 245 -11.97 22.03 34.72
C VAL A 245 -12.18 22.85 36.00
N THR A 246 -11.83 24.14 35.94
CA THR A 246 -12.07 25.13 36.99
C THR A 246 -12.98 26.25 36.49
N ASN A 247 -13.52 27.06 37.41
CA ASN A 247 -14.38 28.21 37.05
C ASN A 247 -13.57 29.48 36.72
N GLU A 248 -12.24 29.42 36.83
CA GLU A 248 -11.34 30.57 36.68
C GLU A 248 -11.49 31.21 35.30
N PRO A 249 -11.62 32.54 35.17
CA PRO A 249 -11.87 33.19 33.88
C PRO A 249 -10.84 32.89 32.79
N GLU A 250 -9.61 32.58 33.16
CA GLU A 250 -8.47 32.34 32.28
C GLU A 250 -8.25 30.86 31.93
N TYR A 251 -8.97 29.92 32.57
CA TYR A 251 -8.79 28.48 32.37
C TYR A 251 -8.90 28.09 30.89
N GLY A 252 -7.86 27.42 30.37
CA GLY A 252 -7.80 26.89 29.00
C GLY A 252 -7.51 27.93 27.90
N ILE A 253 -7.39 29.22 28.21
CA ILE A 253 -7.19 30.27 27.20
C ILE A 253 -5.83 30.14 26.52
N GLN A 254 -4.77 29.89 27.30
CA GLN A 254 -3.42 29.76 26.75
C GLN A 254 -3.29 28.52 25.87
N GLU A 255 -3.95 27.43 26.26
CA GLU A 255 -4.00 26.16 25.57
C GLU A 255 -4.71 26.30 24.22
N ILE A 256 -5.89 26.95 24.20
CA ILE A 256 -6.62 27.25 22.96
C ILE A 256 -5.79 28.13 22.03
N ASN A 257 -5.13 29.16 22.55
CA ASN A 257 -4.24 30.00 21.75
C ASN A 257 -3.06 29.20 21.18
N THR A 258 -2.51 28.26 21.94
CA THR A 258 -1.43 27.37 21.48
C THR A 258 -1.91 26.43 20.37
N ILE A 259 -3.11 25.84 20.51
CA ILE A 259 -3.75 25.01 19.47
C ILE A 259 -3.94 25.83 18.19
N LYS A 260 -4.49 27.04 18.31
CA LYS A 260 -4.70 27.93 17.16
C LYS A 260 -3.39 28.31 16.47
N GLN A 261 -2.34 28.63 17.23
CA GLN A 261 -1.02 28.94 16.68
C GLN A 261 -0.40 27.76 15.92
N GLN A 262 -0.66 26.54 16.38
CA GLN A 262 -0.15 25.33 15.75
C GLN A 262 -0.89 24.98 14.45
N TYR A 263 -2.17 25.36 14.34
CA TYR A 263 -3.05 25.07 13.21
C TYR A 263 -3.69 26.36 12.66
N PRO A 264 -2.87 27.30 12.10
CA PRO A 264 -3.32 28.65 11.77
C PRO A 264 -4.29 28.71 10.57
N ASN A 265 -4.32 27.66 9.73
CA ASN A 265 -5.21 27.58 8.58
C ASN A 265 -6.55 26.90 8.91
N ASP A 266 -6.62 26.18 10.03
CA ASP A 266 -7.77 25.37 10.40
C ASP A 266 -8.71 26.09 11.37
N PHE A 267 -8.18 27.03 12.18
CA PHE A 267 -8.92 27.74 13.21
C PHE A 267 -8.99 29.25 13.02
N ASN A 268 -10.17 29.84 13.28
CA ASN A 268 -10.39 31.28 13.29
C ASN A 268 -10.51 31.83 14.73
N ASP A 269 -10.95 33.08 14.91
CA ASP A 269 -11.16 33.69 16.24
C ASP A 269 -12.36 33.09 17.01
N ASP A 270 -13.24 32.36 16.34
CA ASP A 270 -14.41 31.75 16.97
C ASP A 270 -14.01 30.63 17.93
N LEU A 271 -12.87 29.94 17.72
CA LEU A 271 -12.37 28.90 18.63
C LEU A 271 -12.25 29.40 20.08
N LEU A 272 -11.71 30.60 20.28
CA LEU A 272 -11.56 31.19 21.61
C LEU A 272 -12.92 31.61 22.20
N THR A 273 -13.82 32.09 21.35
CA THR A 273 -15.19 32.48 21.75
C THR A 273 -16.00 31.25 22.17
N GLU A 274 -15.97 30.19 21.37
CA GLU A 274 -16.57 28.90 21.67
C GLU A 274 -16.02 28.35 22.99
N TRP A 275 -14.70 28.34 23.19
CA TRP A 275 -14.09 27.88 24.44
C TRP A 275 -14.58 28.63 25.67
N LYS A 276 -14.68 29.96 25.59
CA LYS A 276 -15.13 30.81 26.71
C LYS A 276 -16.52 30.44 27.20
N VAL A 277 -17.42 30.05 26.29
CA VAL A 277 -18.78 29.57 26.60
C VAL A 277 -18.72 28.11 27.06
N PHE A 278 -18.05 27.26 26.30
CA PHE A 278 -18.00 25.82 26.50
C PHE A 278 -17.42 25.42 27.85
N ARG A 279 -16.36 26.09 28.32
CA ARG A 279 -15.76 25.83 29.64
C ARG A 279 -16.75 26.03 30.80
N LYS A 280 -17.71 26.94 30.68
CA LYS A 280 -18.76 27.13 31.70
C LYS A 280 -19.75 25.97 31.69
N TYR A 281 -20.07 25.46 30.50
CA TYR A 281 -20.85 24.23 30.33
C TYR A 281 -20.12 23.01 30.92
N LEU A 282 -18.81 22.85 30.65
CA LEU A 282 -17.98 21.81 31.25
C LEU A 282 -17.97 21.89 32.79
N PHE A 283 -17.78 23.08 33.35
CA PHE A 283 -17.75 23.29 34.79
C PHE A 283 -19.12 22.97 35.43
N ALA A 284 -20.23 23.30 34.75
CA ALA A 284 -21.56 22.93 35.20
C ALA A 284 -21.78 21.41 35.18
N GLN A 285 -21.28 20.70 34.15
CA GLN A 285 -21.32 19.23 34.10
C GLN A 285 -20.56 18.60 35.26
N LYS A 286 -19.34 19.09 35.54
CA LYS A 286 -18.51 18.63 36.67
C LYS A 286 -19.26 18.65 38.00
N GLN A 287 -20.17 19.61 38.20
CA GLN A 287 -20.98 19.73 39.41
C GLN A 287 -22.22 18.81 39.44
N GLN A 288 -22.72 18.39 38.27
CA GLN A 288 -24.01 17.69 38.15
C GLN A 288 -23.88 16.16 38.04
N THR A 289 -22.78 15.63 37.52
CA THR A 289 -22.65 14.19 37.23
C THR A 289 -21.90 13.43 38.32
N SER A 290 -22.52 12.33 38.82
CA SER A 290 -21.87 11.31 39.67
C SER A 290 -20.99 10.32 38.87
N THR A 291 -20.96 10.44 37.54
CA THR A 291 -20.13 9.64 36.64
C THR A 291 -19.13 10.53 35.89
N ASN A 292 -17.83 10.28 36.10
CA ASN A 292 -16.76 11.02 35.44
C ASN A 292 -16.58 10.50 34.01
N LEU A 293 -17.14 11.22 33.03
CA LEU A 293 -16.79 10.98 31.62
C LEU A 293 -15.30 11.25 31.42
N THR A 294 -14.61 10.36 30.72
CA THR A 294 -13.20 10.56 30.36
C THR A 294 -13.06 11.68 29.33
N GLN A 295 -11.90 12.35 29.30
CA GLN A 295 -11.55 13.34 28.28
C GLN A 295 -11.88 12.85 26.85
N ARG A 296 -11.51 11.59 26.53
CA ARG A 296 -11.81 10.97 25.24
C ARG A 296 -13.32 10.85 24.97
N GLN A 297 -14.09 10.41 25.97
CA GLN A 297 -15.54 10.29 25.84
C GLN A 297 -16.19 11.65 25.63
N HIS A 298 -15.64 12.68 26.25
CA HIS A 298 -16.08 14.06 26.08
C HIS A 298 -15.83 14.57 24.65
N CYS A 299 -14.61 14.38 24.13
CA CYS A 299 -14.28 14.71 22.74
C CYS A 299 -15.16 13.95 21.73
N ILE A 300 -15.45 12.67 21.97
CA ILE A 300 -16.36 11.89 21.11
C ILE A 300 -17.76 12.52 21.09
N ASN A 301 -18.26 12.99 22.24
CA ASN A 301 -19.57 13.64 22.32
C ASN A 301 -19.61 14.99 21.59
N LEU A 302 -18.50 15.73 21.54
CA LEU A 302 -18.36 16.94 20.72
C LEU A 302 -18.41 16.64 19.22
N VAL A 303 -17.76 15.55 18.78
CA VAL A 303 -17.62 15.22 17.36
C VAL A 303 -18.83 14.52 16.75
N LYS A 304 -19.60 13.80 17.57
CA LYS A 304 -20.84 13.12 17.14
C LYS A 304 -21.79 14.11 16.46
N LYS A 305 -22.42 13.69 15.36
CA LYS A 305 -23.45 14.48 14.67
C LYS A 305 -24.55 14.87 15.65
N GLY A 306 -24.85 16.16 15.74
CA GLY A 306 -25.86 16.71 16.63
C GLY A 306 -25.55 18.13 17.09
N MET A 307 -26.38 18.64 17.99
CA MET A 307 -26.39 20.04 18.44
C MET A 307 -25.04 20.55 18.94
N MET A 308 -24.24 19.74 19.64
CA MET A 308 -22.92 20.16 20.15
C MET A 308 -21.95 20.51 19.02
N ARG A 309 -21.97 19.73 17.93
CA ARG A 309 -21.13 19.98 16.76
C ARG A 309 -21.54 21.25 16.01
N ASP A 310 -22.84 21.49 15.93
CA ASP A 310 -23.40 22.65 15.23
C ASP A 310 -23.18 23.96 16.02
N ILE A 311 -23.24 23.91 17.36
CA ILE A 311 -23.01 25.07 18.24
C ILE A 311 -21.52 25.36 18.40
N TYR A 312 -20.67 24.33 18.43
CA TYR A 312 -19.22 24.46 18.68
C TYR A 312 -18.38 23.82 17.55
N PRO A 313 -18.49 24.32 16.30
CA PRO A 313 -17.79 23.73 15.16
C PRO A 313 -16.27 23.80 15.28
N GLN A 314 -15.70 24.88 15.81
CA GLN A 314 -14.24 25.01 15.97
C GLN A 314 -13.72 24.08 17.08
N LEU A 315 -14.41 23.99 18.22
CA LEU A 315 -14.04 23.04 19.27
C LEU A 315 -14.24 21.59 18.84
N SER A 316 -15.24 21.32 18.00
CA SER A 316 -15.46 19.99 17.43
C SER A 316 -14.31 19.58 16.53
N LEU A 317 -13.78 20.50 15.71
CA LEU A 317 -12.57 20.27 14.92
C LEU A 317 -11.34 20.05 15.82
N ALA A 318 -11.18 20.83 16.89
CA ALA A 318 -10.10 20.59 17.86
C ALA A 318 -10.21 19.21 18.54
N ALA A 319 -11.43 18.78 18.86
CA ALA A 319 -11.71 17.44 19.37
C ALA A 319 -11.42 16.34 18.34
N GLU A 320 -11.71 16.56 17.04
CA GLU A 320 -11.33 15.65 15.95
C GLU A 320 -9.80 15.49 15.85
N ILE A 321 -9.05 16.60 15.88
CA ILE A 321 -7.57 16.56 15.86
C ILE A 321 -7.04 15.73 17.04
N PHE A 322 -7.57 15.94 18.23
CA PHE A 322 -7.21 15.18 19.42
C PHE A 322 -7.52 13.68 19.26
N LEU A 323 -8.71 13.33 18.77
CA LEU A 323 -9.12 11.93 18.60
C LEU A 323 -8.30 11.20 17.53
N CYS A 324 -7.75 11.93 16.56
CA CYS A 324 -6.86 11.43 15.51
C CYS A 324 -5.40 11.31 15.95
N ALA A 325 -5.01 11.80 17.13
CA ALA A 325 -3.64 11.69 17.61
C ALA A 325 -3.27 10.22 17.87
N PRO A 326 -2.20 9.67 17.25
CA PRO A 326 -1.85 8.25 17.28
C PRO A 326 -1.14 7.87 18.60
N ILE A 327 -1.82 8.05 19.72
CA ILE A 327 -1.21 7.96 21.05
C ILE A 327 -1.35 6.57 21.63
N SER A 328 -2.49 5.90 21.45
CA SER A 328 -2.68 4.52 21.86
C SER A 328 -2.71 3.59 20.65
N THR A 329 -1.69 2.76 20.48
CA THR A 329 -1.72 1.67 19.49
C THR A 329 -2.63 0.53 19.92
N ALA A 330 -3.08 0.50 21.19
CA ALA A 330 -3.82 -0.62 21.75
C ALA A 330 -5.18 -0.85 21.08
N THR A 331 -5.85 0.19 20.59
CA THR A 331 -7.10 0.03 19.84
C THR A 331 -6.82 -0.52 18.45
N MET A 332 -5.87 0.09 17.72
CA MET A 332 -5.44 -0.40 16.40
C MET A 332 -4.96 -1.86 16.45
N GLU A 333 -4.10 -2.21 17.42
CA GLU A 333 -3.60 -3.59 17.61
C GLU A 333 -4.72 -4.57 17.97
N ARG A 334 -5.72 -4.14 18.77
CA ARG A 334 -6.93 -4.95 19.05
C ARG A 334 -7.77 -5.13 17.81
N ASP A 335 -7.92 -4.10 16.98
CA ASP A 335 -8.70 -4.13 15.75
C ASP A 335 -8.03 -5.07 14.74
N PHE A 336 -6.72 -4.96 14.53
CA PHE A 336 -5.94 -5.91 13.72
C PHE A 336 -5.99 -7.34 14.27
N SER A 337 -5.93 -7.52 15.60
CA SER A 337 -6.06 -8.84 16.22
C SER A 337 -7.45 -9.44 16.01
N ARG A 338 -8.51 -8.63 16.11
CA ARG A 338 -9.88 -9.05 15.80
C ARG A 338 -10.07 -9.35 14.33
N MET A 339 -9.52 -8.52 13.45
CA MET A 339 -9.51 -8.72 12.01
C MET A 339 -8.87 -10.08 11.67
N ASN A 340 -7.72 -10.41 12.25
CA ASN A 340 -7.04 -11.69 12.04
C ASN A 340 -7.84 -12.89 12.57
N ARG A 341 -8.64 -12.72 13.63
CA ARG A 341 -9.55 -13.77 14.13
C ARG A 341 -10.77 -13.96 13.23
N ILE A 342 -11.23 -12.90 12.57
CA ILE A 342 -12.35 -12.93 11.63
C ILE A 342 -11.90 -13.49 10.27
N LEU A 343 -10.72 -13.08 9.78
CA LEU A 343 -10.07 -13.54 8.56
C LEU A 343 -9.31 -14.87 8.79
N THR A 344 -10.05 -15.93 9.10
CA THR A 344 -9.47 -17.27 9.13
C THR A 344 -9.17 -17.76 7.71
N GLY A 345 -8.39 -18.84 7.57
CA GLY A 345 -8.09 -19.43 6.25
C GLY A 345 -9.34 -19.79 5.42
N LEU A 346 -10.47 -20.10 6.07
CA LEU A 346 -11.75 -20.38 5.42
C LEU A 346 -12.56 -19.10 5.10
N ARG A 347 -12.23 -17.97 5.74
CA ARG A 347 -12.91 -16.67 5.61
C ARG A 347 -12.01 -15.62 4.95
N ASN A 348 -10.92 -16.03 4.31
CA ASN A 348 -9.97 -15.13 3.64
C ASN A 348 -10.53 -14.46 2.37
N ARG A 349 -11.74 -14.84 1.94
CA ARG A 349 -12.49 -14.24 0.81
C ARG A 349 -13.62 -13.30 1.27
N LEU A 350 -13.69 -12.94 2.56
CA LEU A 350 -14.65 -11.93 2.99
C LEU A 350 -14.37 -10.62 2.26
N THR A 351 -15.40 -10.08 1.61
CA THR A 351 -15.36 -8.74 1.02
C THR A 351 -15.07 -7.71 2.11
N THR A 352 -14.47 -6.58 1.75
CA THR A 352 -14.19 -5.47 2.69
C THR A 352 -15.42 -5.08 3.51
N GLU A 353 -16.60 -5.02 2.90
CA GLU A 353 -17.84 -4.66 3.58
C GLU A 353 -18.26 -5.66 4.66
N HIS A 354 -18.34 -6.96 4.33
CA HIS A 354 -18.61 -8.00 5.33
C HIS A 354 -17.56 -8.05 6.44
N LEU A 355 -16.28 -7.84 6.10
CA LEU A 355 -15.22 -7.77 7.11
C LEU A 355 -15.47 -6.57 8.05
N GLU A 356 -15.77 -5.39 7.50
CA GLU A 356 -16.08 -4.20 8.27
C GLU A 356 -17.28 -4.42 9.21
N GLN A 357 -18.37 -5.00 8.73
CA GLN A 357 -19.55 -5.31 9.54
C GLN A 357 -19.21 -6.29 10.67
N LEU A 358 -18.48 -7.37 10.37
CA LEU A 358 -18.06 -8.35 11.38
C LEU A 358 -17.08 -7.74 12.39
N MET A 359 -16.20 -6.83 11.94
CA MET A 359 -15.33 -6.08 12.84
C MET A 359 -16.15 -5.17 13.76
N ARG A 360 -17.12 -4.41 13.22
CA ARG A 360 -18.02 -3.56 14.02
C ARG A 360 -18.77 -4.37 15.08
N ILE A 361 -19.34 -5.52 14.71
CA ILE A 361 -20.00 -6.42 15.66
C ILE A 361 -18.99 -6.97 16.68
N SER A 362 -17.80 -7.39 16.25
CA SER A 362 -16.81 -7.98 17.15
C SER A 362 -16.16 -6.98 18.12
N ILE A 363 -16.15 -5.69 17.77
CA ILE A 363 -15.50 -4.62 18.54
C ILE A 363 -16.53 -3.89 19.41
N GLU A 364 -17.68 -3.53 18.83
CA GLU A 364 -18.72 -2.68 19.44
C GLU A 364 -19.98 -3.46 19.83
N GLY A 365 -20.10 -4.74 19.43
CA GLY A 365 -21.25 -5.57 19.75
C GLY A 365 -21.30 -5.96 21.23
N PRO A 366 -22.50 -6.32 21.73
CA PRO A 366 -22.68 -6.74 23.11
C PRO A 366 -21.87 -8.02 23.41
N ALA A 367 -21.34 -8.12 24.64
CA ALA A 367 -20.49 -9.24 25.06
C ALA A 367 -21.23 -10.59 24.99
N ASP A 368 -22.52 -10.56 25.29
CA ASP A 368 -23.44 -11.68 25.15
C ASP A 368 -24.64 -11.23 24.31
N LEU A 369 -24.92 -11.96 23.23
CA LEU A 369 -26.17 -11.82 22.50
C LEU A 369 -27.21 -12.73 23.17
N ASP A 370 -28.22 -12.09 23.77
CA ASP A 370 -29.41 -12.76 24.29
C ASP A 370 -30.05 -13.65 23.21
N ASN A 371 -30.57 -14.80 23.61
CA ASN A 371 -31.18 -15.75 22.69
C ASN A 371 -32.41 -15.17 22.01
N ASP A 372 -33.14 -14.28 22.68
CA ASP A 372 -34.28 -13.59 22.08
C ASP A 372 -33.83 -12.61 20.98
N ILE A 373 -32.70 -11.92 21.16
CA ILE A 373 -32.10 -11.08 20.12
C ILE A 373 -31.53 -11.93 18.98
N LYS A 374 -30.91 -13.08 19.26
CA LYS A 374 -30.45 -14.02 18.21
C LYS A 374 -31.61 -14.54 17.39
N ASN A 375 -32.70 -14.93 18.04
CA ASN A 375 -33.91 -15.42 17.39
C ASN A 375 -34.56 -14.29 16.59
N LEU A 376 -34.61 -13.06 17.12
CA LEU A 376 -35.08 -11.89 16.39
C LEU A 376 -34.22 -11.59 15.16
N ILE A 377 -32.89 -11.67 15.25
CA ILE A 377 -31.98 -11.48 14.10
C ILE A 377 -32.20 -12.58 13.05
N ILE A 378 -32.33 -13.84 13.50
CA ILE A 378 -32.61 -14.97 12.62
C ILE A 378 -33.99 -14.83 11.97
N ASP A 379 -34.99 -14.35 12.70
CA ASP A 379 -36.34 -14.14 12.20
C ASP A 379 -36.39 -12.94 11.27
N CYS A 380 -35.68 -11.83 11.53
CA CYS A 380 -35.48 -10.75 10.57
C CYS A 380 -34.79 -11.26 9.29
N TRP A 381 -33.77 -12.11 9.43
CA TRP A 381 -33.07 -12.69 8.28
C TRP A 381 -33.92 -13.69 7.49
N LYS A 382 -34.90 -14.34 8.14
CA LYS A 382 -35.87 -15.25 7.52
C LYS A 382 -37.11 -14.54 6.97
N THR A 383 -37.47 -13.38 7.50
CA THR A 383 -38.68 -12.62 7.14
C THR A 383 -38.41 -11.44 6.20
N GLU A 384 -37.15 -11.14 5.88
CA GLU A 384 -36.80 -10.21 4.80
C GLU A 384 -37.09 -10.82 3.42
N ASP A 385 -38.35 -10.73 3.00
CA ASP A 385 -38.64 -10.27 1.65
C ASP A 385 -37.99 -8.88 1.51
N VAL A 386 -37.00 -8.80 0.61
CA VAL A 386 -36.11 -7.67 0.39
C VAL A 386 -36.89 -6.36 0.16
N VAL A 387 -36.86 -5.46 1.14
CA VAL A 387 -37.22 -4.05 0.97
C VAL A 387 -35.96 -3.20 1.18
N ASP A 388 -35.37 -2.78 0.06
CA ASP A 388 -34.50 -1.61 -0.18
C ASP A 388 -33.87 -0.92 1.04
N ALA A 389 -32.79 -1.50 1.60
CA ALA A 389 -31.76 -0.73 2.32
C ALA A 389 -30.37 -1.41 2.41
N THR A 390 -30.15 -2.56 1.77
CA THR A 390 -28.78 -3.08 1.54
C THR A 390 -28.17 -2.35 0.34
N PRO A 391 -26.90 -1.87 0.40
CA PRO A 391 -26.22 -1.44 -0.81
C PRO A 391 -26.24 -2.59 -1.80
N HIS A 392 -26.90 -2.38 -2.94
CA HIS A 392 -27.07 -3.44 -3.93
C HIS A 392 -25.70 -3.89 -4.41
N VAL A 393 -25.32 -5.12 -4.04
CA VAL A 393 -24.09 -5.73 -4.52
C VAL A 393 -24.28 -5.96 -6.03
N LEU A 394 -23.53 -5.20 -6.83
CA LEU A 394 -23.54 -5.33 -8.27
C LEU A 394 -23.10 -6.76 -8.65
N PRO A 395 -23.79 -7.44 -9.59
CA PRO A 395 -23.27 -8.63 -10.22
C PRO A 395 -21.83 -8.42 -10.72
N GLU A 396 -20.98 -9.45 -10.69
CA GLU A 396 -19.53 -9.31 -10.94
C GLU A 396 -19.23 -8.66 -12.31
N ASN A 397 -19.99 -9.01 -13.35
CA ASN A 397 -19.90 -8.39 -14.67
C ASN A 397 -20.22 -6.87 -14.65
N GLN A 398 -21.25 -6.46 -13.91
CA GLN A 398 -21.63 -5.06 -13.72
C GLN A 398 -20.57 -4.30 -12.89
N ALA A 399 -20.03 -4.94 -11.85
CA ALA A 399 -18.98 -4.37 -11.01
C ALA A 399 -17.67 -4.14 -11.79
N VAL A 400 -17.29 -5.05 -12.68
CA VAL A 400 -16.12 -4.93 -13.56
C VAL A 400 -16.28 -3.74 -14.51
N LEU A 401 -17.42 -3.64 -15.21
CA LEU A 401 -17.71 -2.52 -16.11
C LEU A 401 -17.67 -1.19 -15.36
N LYS A 402 -18.32 -1.12 -14.19
CA LYS A 402 -18.35 0.08 -13.36
C LYS A 402 -16.95 0.50 -12.93
N ARG A 403 -16.13 -0.42 -12.41
CA ARG A 403 -14.75 -0.12 -11.98
C ARG A 403 -13.90 0.42 -13.13
N TYR A 404 -14.08 -0.12 -14.32
CA TYR A 404 -13.38 0.34 -15.51
C TYR A 404 -13.80 1.76 -15.92
N TYR A 405 -15.09 1.98 -16.19
CA TYR A 405 -15.58 3.26 -16.70
C TYR A 405 -15.61 4.39 -15.67
N ASP A 406 -15.66 4.07 -14.37
CA ASP A 406 -15.53 5.07 -13.30
C ASP A 406 -14.15 5.69 -13.22
N SER A 407 -13.13 5.03 -13.76
CA SER A 407 -11.80 5.62 -13.85
C SER A 407 -11.75 6.79 -14.85
N PHE A 408 -12.73 6.92 -15.76
CA PHE A 408 -12.63 7.89 -16.85
C PHE A 408 -12.82 9.33 -16.34
N PRO A 409 -12.02 10.29 -16.84
CA PRO A 409 -12.12 11.69 -16.43
C PRO A 409 -13.43 12.31 -16.91
N ASN A 410 -13.99 13.16 -16.04
CA ASN A 410 -15.17 13.95 -16.34
C ASN A 410 -14.83 15.08 -17.33
N ILE A 411 -15.64 15.24 -18.37
CA ILE A 411 -15.43 16.24 -19.43
C ILE A 411 -15.45 17.66 -18.86
N ASP A 412 -16.33 17.94 -17.91
CA ASP A 412 -16.45 19.28 -17.32
C ASP A 412 -15.21 19.64 -16.47
N GLU A 413 -14.60 18.66 -15.82
CA GLU A 413 -13.35 18.86 -15.06
C GLU A 413 -12.14 19.07 -15.97
N LEU A 414 -12.09 18.35 -17.10
CA LEU A 414 -11.02 18.48 -18.09
C LEU A 414 -11.05 19.82 -18.84
N THR A 415 -12.24 20.33 -19.11
CA THR A 415 -12.45 21.60 -19.83
C THR A 415 -12.43 22.81 -18.90
N ASN A 416 -12.41 22.59 -17.59
CA ASN A 416 -12.29 23.66 -16.61
C ASN A 416 -10.85 24.21 -16.55
N THR A 417 -10.64 25.34 -17.23
CA THR A 417 -9.35 26.08 -17.25
C THR A 417 -8.92 26.63 -15.88
N THR A 418 -9.75 26.51 -14.85
CA THR A 418 -9.42 26.90 -13.47
C THR A 418 -8.91 25.75 -12.61
N ASN A 419 -8.91 24.50 -13.10
CA ASN A 419 -8.45 23.35 -12.35
C ASN A 419 -6.95 23.51 -11.93
N PRO A 420 -6.65 23.57 -10.62
CA PRO A 420 -5.29 23.81 -10.14
C PRO A 420 -4.27 22.75 -10.57
N ASP A 421 -4.68 21.47 -10.65
CA ASP A 421 -3.77 20.37 -10.98
C ASP A 421 -3.42 20.36 -12.47
N VAL A 422 -4.36 20.75 -13.33
CA VAL A 422 -4.10 20.97 -14.76
C VAL A 422 -3.09 22.10 -14.95
N LYS A 423 -3.26 23.23 -14.24
CA LYS A 423 -2.31 24.36 -14.31
C LYS A 423 -0.92 23.97 -13.86
N LYS A 424 -0.80 23.29 -12.71
CA LYS A 424 0.49 22.82 -12.18
C LYS A 424 1.21 21.89 -13.17
N ALA A 425 0.47 20.97 -13.80
CA ALA A 425 1.03 20.09 -14.81
C ALA A 425 1.46 20.84 -16.09
N GLU A 426 0.69 21.84 -16.52
CA GLU A 426 1.07 22.71 -17.65
C GLU A 426 2.32 23.53 -17.34
N GLU A 427 2.44 24.05 -16.11
CA GLU A 427 3.62 24.76 -15.62
C GLU A 427 4.85 23.83 -15.56
N LEU A 428 4.70 22.62 -15.02
CA LEU A 428 5.76 21.62 -14.99
C LEU A 428 6.22 21.25 -16.40
N THR A 429 5.26 20.99 -17.30
CA THR A 429 5.56 20.66 -18.70
C THR A 429 6.31 21.80 -19.37
N LYS A 430 5.87 23.05 -19.20
CA LYS A 430 6.59 24.23 -19.70
C LYS A 430 7.99 24.35 -19.09
N SER A 431 8.14 24.13 -17.79
CA SER A 431 9.44 24.18 -17.11
C SER A 431 10.44 23.19 -17.72
N ILE A 432 9.99 21.96 -17.99
CA ILE A 432 10.80 20.92 -18.63
C ILE A 432 11.14 21.31 -20.08
N LEU A 433 10.14 21.68 -20.88
CA LEU A 433 10.31 21.90 -22.32
C LEU A 433 11.02 23.22 -22.68
N ASN A 434 10.95 24.24 -21.82
CA ASN A 434 11.67 25.50 -22.00
C ASN A 434 13.18 25.34 -21.84
N LYS A 435 13.63 24.31 -21.11
CA LYS A 435 15.06 23.98 -21.01
C LYS A 435 15.46 23.13 -22.20
N LYS A 436 16.34 23.66 -23.06
CA LYS A 436 16.86 22.93 -24.24
C LYS A 436 17.44 21.57 -23.81
N SER A 437 17.17 20.53 -24.58
CA SER A 437 17.70 19.18 -24.31
C SER A 437 19.21 19.16 -24.51
N SER A 438 19.95 18.55 -23.57
CA SER A 438 21.40 18.34 -23.67
C SER A 438 21.78 17.34 -24.78
N GLY A 439 20.82 16.52 -25.23
CA GLY A 439 21.04 15.43 -26.16
C GLY A 439 21.78 14.23 -25.57
N ASN A 440 22.00 14.21 -24.25
CA ASN A 440 22.56 13.05 -23.54
C ASN A 440 21.41 12.13 -23.07
N VAL A 441 21.46 10.85 -23.46
CA VAL A 441 20.45 9.84 -23.12
C VAL A 441 20.39 9.48 -21.64
N THR A 442 21.35 9.91 -20.81
CA THR A 442 21.29 9.76 -19.34
C THR A 442 20.67 10.96 -18.64
N ASP A 443 20.45 12.08 -19.34
CA ASP A 443 19.80 13.27 -18.79
C ASP A 443 18.28 13.11 -18.83
N LYS A 444 17.64 13.11 -17.64
CA LYS A 444 16.19 12.98 -17.51
C LYS A 444 15.43 14.08 -18.29
N ASN A 445 16.00 15.28 -18.44
CA ASN A 445 15.39 16.32 -19.28
C ASN A 445 15.30 15.85 -20.74
N THR A 446 16.40 15.33 -21.29
CA THR A 446 16.43 14.76 -22.64
C THR A 446 15.42 13.62 -22.79
N ALA A 447 15.31 12.72 -21.80
CA ALA A 447 14.30 11.66 -21.82
C ALA A 447 12.86 12.21 -21.86
N CYS A 448 12.55 13.26 -21.09
CA CYS A 448 11.24 13.91 -21.15
C CYS A 448 10.97 14.59 -22.50
N HIS A 449 11.96 15.24 -23.12
CA HIS A 449 11.80 15.80 -24.48
C HIS A 449 11.52 14.71 -25.51
N ILE A 450 12.22 13.58 -25.43
CA ILE A 450 12.00 12.40 -26.28
C ILE A 450 10.58 11.88 -26.08
N LEU A 451 10.16 11.66 -24.83
CA LEU A 451 8.82 11.18 -24.51
C LEU A 451 7.73 12.17 -24.95
N ASN A 452 7.93 13.48 -24.80
CA ASN A 452 6.95 14.47 -25.24
C ASN A 452 6.70 14.40 -26.76
N LYS A 453 7.78 14.31 -27.55
CA LYS A 453 7.69 14.16 -29.01
C LYS A 453 7.14 12.81 -29.43
N LEU A 454 7.50 11.75 -28.70
CA LEU A 454 7.07 10.40 -29.02
C LEU A 454 5.59 10.20 -28.67
N LEU A 455 5.14 10.72 -27.51
CA LEU A 455 3.78 10.63 -26.96
C LEU A 455 2.79 11.62 -27.59
N GLY A 456 3.25 12.84 -27.91
CA GLY A 456 2.43 13.89 -28.53
C GLY A 456 2.32 13.79 -30.05
N ASP A 457 1.67 14.77 -30.66
CA ASP A 457 1.67 15.06 -32.09
C ASP A 457 1.79 16.58 -32.35
N GLU A 458 1.61 17.01 -33.61
CA GLU A 458 1.70 18.43 -34.00
C GLU A 458 0.59 19.29 -33.38
N ASP A 459 -0.56 18.70 -33.05
CA ASP A 459 -1.74 19.39 -32.51
C ASP A 459 -1.78 19.37 -30.97
N GLN A 460 -1.23 18.32 -30.33
CA GLN A 460 -1.32 18.08 -28.89
C GLN A 460 -0.02 17.53 -28.29
N GLN A 461 0.60 18.32 -27.42
CA GLN A 461 1.77 17.90 -26.64
C GLN A 461 1.40 16.98 -25.48
N CYS A 462 2.31 16.07 -25.10
CA CYS A 462 2.17 15.26 -23.90
C CYS A 462 2.34 16.11 -22.63
N LEU A 463 1.36 16.08 -21.75
CA LEU A 463 1.39 16.78 -20.46
C LEU A 463 2.14 15.95 -19.41
N PHE A 464 3.17 16.52 -18.80
CA PHE A 464 3.85 15.92 -17.65
C PHE A 464 3.22 16.38 -16.34
N PHE A 465 3.05 15.44 -15.42
CA PHE A 465 2.62 15.71 -14.05
C PHE A 465 3.37 14.81 -13.07
N ASP A 466 3.32 15.14 -11.78
CA ASP A 466 4.04 14.43 -10.74
C ASP A 466 3.09 14.09 -9.58
N SER A 467 2.65 12.83 -9.54
CA SER A 467 1.74 12.36 -8.49
C SER A 467 2.39 12.32 -7.10
N ALA A 468 3.72 12.17 -7.01
CA ALA A 468 4.43 12.20 -5.73
C ALA A 468 4.39 13.59 -5.08
N ASN A 469 4.19 14.64 -5.88
CA ASN A 469 4.02 16.02 -5.43
C ASN A 469 2.54 16.45 -5.34
N GLY A 470 1.62 15.48 -5.25
CA GLY A 470 0.19 15.74 -4.99
C GLY A 470 -0.58 16.32 -6.17
N ILE A 471 -0.06 16.25 -7.40
CA ILE A 471 -0.83 16.59 -8.60
C ILE A 471 -1.71 15.39 -8.95
N ASN A 472 -3.03 15.54 -8.80
CA ASN A 472 -3.97 14.48 -9.12
C ASN A 472 -4.55 14.70 -10.53
N LEU A 473 -3.83 14.21 -11.54
CA LEU A 473 -4.33 14.16 -12.90
C LEU A 473 -4.58 12.73 -13.34
N HIS A 474 -5.63 12.58 -14.15
CA HIS A 474 -5.87 11.32 -14.83
C HIS A 474 -4.72 11.03 -15.79
N ASP A 475 -4.00 9.94 -15.52
CA ASP A 475 -2.96 9.44 -16.40
C ASP A 475 -3.60 8.83 -17.65
N ALA A 476 -3.53 9.49 -18.80
CA ALA A 476 -4.11 8.96 -20.04
C ALA A 476 -3.40 7.68 -20.49
N SER A 477 -2.22 7.41 -19.92
CA SER A 477 -1.45 6.19 -20.05
C SER A 477 -2.10 4.98 -19.34
N GLY A 478 -3.08 5.22 -18.46
CA GLY A 478 -3.58 4.25 -17.52
C GLY A 478 -4.85 3.48 -17.86
N ASN A 479 -5.44 3.59 -19.06
CA ASN A 479 -6.74 3.00 -19.43
C ASN A 479 -6.74 2.32 -20.81
N LEU A 480 -6.15 1.13 -20.95
CA LEU A 480 -6.06 0.40 -22.23
C LEU A 480 -6.35 -1.12 -22.19
N ALA A 481 -6.93 -1.69 -21.15
CA ALA A 481 -7.59 -2.99 -21.27
C ALA A 481 -8.94 -2.81 -21.99
N ASP A 482 -9.07 -3.46 -23.16
CA ASP A 482 -10.29 -3.67 -23.97
C ASP A 482 -10.90 -2.45 -24.71
N ILE A 483 -11.30 -2.50 -26.00
CA ILE A 483 -11.33 -3.53 -27.06
C ILE A 483 -11.34 -2.80 -28.42
N ASP A 484 -10.60 -3.27 -29.42
CA ASP A 484 -10.59 -2.80 -30.82
C ASP A 484 -10.31 -1.33 -31.13
N SER A 485 -9.70 -1.12 -32.29
CA SER A 485 -9.01 0.10 -32.70
C SER A 485 -9.82 1.39 -32.76
N GLU A 486 -11.14 1.27 -32.64
CA GLU A 486 -12.12 2.35 -32.73
C GLU A 486 -12.84 2.65 -31.40
N ASP A 487 -12.58 1.89 -30.33
CA ASP A 487 -13.38 1.95 -29.11
C ASP A 487 -12.81 2.92 -28.07
N ARG A 488 -12.99 4.22 -28.32
CA ARG A 488 -12.72 5.27 -27.31
C ARG A 488 -14.06 5.82 -26.82
N PRO A 489 -14.68 5.21 -25.81
CA PRO A 489 -16.04 5.56 -25.48
C PRO A 489 -16.14 6.84 -24.67
N PHE A 490 -17.26 7.50 -24.85
CA PHE A 490 -17.86 8.39 -23.88
C PHE A 490 -18.68 7.55 -22.90
N VAL A 491 -18.81 8.04 -21.67
CA VAL A 491 -19.73 7.46 -20.67
C VAL A 491 -20.71 8.53 -20.26
N LEU A 492 -21.99 8.32 -20.55
CA LEU A 492 -23.07 9.13 -20.06
C LEU A 492 -23.60 8.52 -18.76
N GLU A 493 -23.50 9.28 -17.66
CA GLU A 493 -24.01 8.87 -16.36
C GLU A 493 -25.33 9.61 -16.09
N LEU A 494 -26.39 8.84 -15.83
CA LEU A 494 -27.73 9.33 -15.50
C LEU A 494 -28.09 8.94 -14.06
N LYS A 495 -28.96 9.71 -13.42
CA LYS A 495 -29.51 9.38 -12.09
C LYS A 495 -30.26 8.05 -12.10
N SER A 496 -31.03 7.80 -13.14
CA SER A 496 -31.79 6.58 -13.39
C SER A 496 -32.15 6.47 -14.88
N SER A 497 -32.80 5.37 -15.27
CA SER A 497 -33.36 5.22 -16.63
C SER A 497 -34.68 5.98 -16.88
N GLU A 498 -35.15 6.77 -15.91
CA GLU A 498 -36.40 7.53 -16.02
C GLU A 498 -36.39 8.49 -17.24
N GLY A 499 -37.46 8.43 -18.03
CA GLY A 499 -37.65 9.21 -19.25
C GLY A 499 -37.07 8.60 -20.51
N LEU A 500 -36.35 7.46 -20.42
CA LEU A 500 -35.88 6.71 -21.59
C LEU A 500 -37.03 5.91 -22.22
N GLY A 501 -37.08 5.84 -23.55
CA GLY A 501 -38.16 5.18 -24.28
C GLY A 501 -39.54 5.83 -24.13
N GLY A 502 -39.62 7.03 -23.54
CA GLY A 502 -40.88 7.72 -23.23
C GLY A 502 -41.51 7.33 -21.89
N ASP A 503 -40.85 6.49 -21.08
CA ASP A 503 -41.34 6.07 -19.79
C ASP A 503 -40.91 7.02 -18.68
N ASN A 504 -41.84 7.87 -18.22
CA ASN A 504 -41.61 8.84 -17.15
C ASN A 504 -41.91 8.28 -15.74
N SER A 505 -42.08 6.97 -15.58
CA SER A 505 -42.26 6.39 -14.25
C SER A 505 -40.98 6.49 -13.43
N LYS A 506 -41.11 6.82 -12.14
CA LYS A 506 -39.98 6.76 -11.20
C LYS A 506 -39.38 5.34 -11.20
N LYS A 507 -38.06 5.25 -11.29
CA LYS A 507 -37.33 3.97 -11.34
C LYS A 507 -36.65 3.66 -10.02
N THR A 508 -36.80 2.42 -9.56
CA THR A 508 -35.99 1.86 -8.47
C THR A 508 -34.65 1.35 -9.02
N PHE A 509 -33.69 1.07 -8.13
CA PHE A 509 -32.43 0.46 -8.54
C PHE A 509 -32.64 -0.89 -9.24
N ASN A 510 -33.61 -1.69 -8.78
CA ASN A 510 -33.93 -2.99 -9.37
C ASN A 510 -34.52 -2.86 -10.78
N ASP A 511 -35.30 -1.81 -11.04
CA ASP A 511 -35.81 -1.52 -12.39
C ASP A 511 -34.67 -1.17 -13.34
N ASP A 512 -33.76 -0.31 -12.87
CA ASP A 512 -32.56 0.09 -13.62
C ASP A 512 -31.64 -1.10 -13.89
N MET A 513 -31.45 -2.00 -12.91
CA MET A 513 -30.66 -3.23 -13.05
C MET A 513 -31.25 -4.13 -14.15
N LYS A 514 -32.54 -4.47 -14.06
CA LYS A 514 -33.21 -5.33 -15.05
C LYS A 514 -33.15 -4.74 -16.45
N LEU A 515 -33.33 -3.42 -16.56
CA LEU A 515 -33.21 -2.74 -17.84
C LEU A 515 -31.78 -2.81 -18.37
N ALA A 516 -30.77 -2.51 -17.54
CA ALA A 516 -29.37 -2.56 -17.96
C ALA A 516 -28.94 -3.96 -18.45
N GLU A 517 -29.37 -5.02 -17.76
CA GLU A 517 -29.16 -6.41 -18.18
C GLU A 517 -29.83 -6.70 -19.53
N THR A 518 -31.08 -6.27 -19.69
CA THR A 518 -31.83 -6.43 -20.94
C THR A 518 -31.15 -5.72 -22.12
N LEU A 519 -30.75 -4.46 -21.92
CA LEU A 519 -30.08 -3.67 -22.94
C LEU A 519 -28.72 -4.25 -23.29
N THR A 520 -27.95 -4.69 -22.29
CA THR A 520 -26.64 -5.34 -22.49
C THR A 520 -26.80 -6.60 -23.34
N HIS A 521 -27.76 -7.47 -23.01
CA HIS A 521 -28.04 -8.66 -23.80
C HIS A 521 -28.45 -8.32 -25.24
N CYS A 522 -29.29 -7.29 -25.44
CA CYS A 522 -29.65 -6.84 -26.79
C CYS A 522 -28.44 -6.34 -27.59
N ILE A 523 -27.53 -5.60 -26.96
CA ILE A 523 -26.29 -5.08 -27.59
C ILE A 523 -25.38 -6.24 -28.01
N GLU A 524 -25.11 -7.18 -27.10
CA GLU A 524 -24.26 -8.36 -27.38
C GLU A 524 -24.80 -9.22 -28.52
N GLN A 525 -26.13 -9.40 -28.56
CA GLN A 525 -26.81 -10.19 -29.58
C GLN A 525 -27.14 -9.39 -30.86
N LYS A 526 -26.73 -8.12 -30.94
CA LYS A 526 -27.06 -7.19 -32.05
C LYS A 526 -28.56 -7.15 -32.39
N ARG A 527 -29.42 -7.20 -31.36
CA ARG A 527 -30.88 -7.13 -31.49
C ARG A 527 -31.36 -5.69 -31.33
N ASN A 528 -32.39 -5.33 -32.10
CA ASN A 528 -33.04 -4.04 -31.97
C ASN A 528 -33.83 -3.95 -30.66
N HIS A 529 -33.79 -2.79 -30.00
CA HIS A 529 -34.58 -2.50 -28.81
C HIS A 529 -35.01 -1.02 -28.83
N PRO A 530 -36.29 -0.68 -28.57
CA PRO A 530 -36.78 0.71 -28.67
C PRO A 530 -36.00 1.71 -27.82
N ILE A 531 -35.62 1.32 -26.59
CA ILE A 531 -34.81 2.17 -25.70
C ILE A 531 -33.38 2.37 -26.24
N ILE A 532 -32.78 1.37 -26.90
CA ILE A 532 -31.46 1.54 -27.54
C ILE A 532 -31.57 2.57 -28.66
N GLU A 533 -32.63 2.49 -29.47
CA GLU A 533 -32.87 3.43 -30.56
C GLU A 533 -33.12 4.86 -30.07
N ASP A 534 -33.90 5.04 -28.99
CA ASP A 534 -34.10 6.34 -28.33
C ASP A 534 -32.78 6.92 -27.80
N ILE A 535 -31.98 6.11 -27.09
CA ILE A 535 -30.66 6.53 -26.60
C ILE A 535 -29.78 6.95 -27.78
N ARG A 536 -29.73 6.16 -28.86
CA ARG A 536 -28.93 6.49 -30.06
C ARG A 536 -29.36 7.80 -30.70
N ASP A 537 -30.67 8.03 -30.83
CA ASP A 537 -31.20 9.28 -31.41
C ASP A 537 -30.82 10.50 -30.57
N ARG A 538 -30.91 10.39 -29.24
CA ARG A 538 -30.53 11.47 -28.32
C ARG A 538 -29.02 11.73 -28.32
N LEU A 539 -28.21 10.67 -28.32
CA LEU A 539 -26.75 10.79 -28.44
C LEU A 539 -26.34 11.40 -29.78
N ALA A 540 -26.95 10.99 -30.89
CA ALA A 540 -26.67 11.54 -32.21
C ALA A 540 -26.97 13.04 -32.29
N LYS A 541 -28.10 13.47 -31.72
CA LYS A 541 -28.43 14.90 -31.58
C LYS A 541 -27.43 15.66 -30.71
N ALA A 542 -26.97 15.06 -29.61
CA ALA A 542 -25.99 15.69 -28.74
C ALA A 542 -24.63 15.88 -29.44
N HIS A 543 -24.20 14.88 -30.23
CA HIS A 543 -22.92 14.91 -30.96
C HIS A 543 -22.99 15.59 -32.33
N GLU A 544 -24.19 15.97 -32.80
CA GLU A 544 -24.42 16.54 -34.14
C GLU A 544 -23.95 15.60 -35.28
N VAL A 545 -24.22 14.30 -35.13
CA VAL A 545 -23.83 13.24 -36.08
C VAL A 545 -25.02 12.41 -36.54
N ASP A 546 -24.82 11.59 -37.57
CA ASP A 546 -25.81 10.59 -37.97
C ASP A 546 -26.01 9.53 -36.87
N LYS A 547 -27.25 9.04 -36.74
CA LYS A 547 -27.60 7.99 -35.76
C LYS A 547 -26.74 6.73 -35.92
N ASN A 548 -26.37 6.38 -37.15
CA ASN A 548 -25.56 5.21 -37.45
C ASN A 548 -24.10 5.38 -37.04
N SER A 549 -23.67 6.60 -36.75
CA SER A 549 -22.36 6.89 -36.18
C SER A 549 -22.29 6.56 -34.69
N ILE A 550 -23.41 6.47 -33.97
CA ILE A 550 -23.42 6.09 -32.55
C ILE A 550 -23.41 4.57 -32.40
N VAL A 551 -22.44 4.05 -31.66
CA VAL A 551 -22.36 2.63 -31.28
C VAL A 551 -22.38 2.52 -29.76
N ILE A 552 -23.45 1.94 -29.21
CA ILE A 552 -23.56 1.67 -27.77
C ILE A 552 -22.80 0.39 -27.46
N LYS A 553 -21.95 0.43 -26.43
CA LYS A 553 -21.01 -0.63 -26.07
C LYS A 553 -21.47 -1.41 -24.86
N ALA A 554 -21.91 -0.71 -23.83
CA ALA A 554 -22.39 -1.32 -22.60
C ALA A 554 -23.38 -0.42 -21.87
N VAL A 555 -24.25 -1.03 -21.07
CA VAL A 555 -25.11 -0.35 -20.11
C VAL A 555 -24.90 -0.99 -18.74
N PHE A 556 -24.66 -0.17 -17.72
CA PHE A 556 -24.38 -0.69 -16.37
C PHE A 556 -24.88 0.23 -15.24
N VAL A 557 -24.97 -0.31 -14.02
CA VAL A 557 -25.65 0.33 -12.87
C VAL A 557 -24.72 0.70 -11.69
N GLY A 558 -25.29 1.30 -10.64
CA GLY A 558 -24.62 2.07 -9.56
C GLY A 558 -24.97 3.56 -9.65
N SER A 559 -25.07 4.03 -10.89
CA SER A 559 -25.97 5.06 -11.44
C SER A 559 -26.31 4.53 -12.85
N PHE A 560 -27.31 5.02 -13.58
CA PHE A 560 -27.62 4.42 -14.90
C PHE A 560 -26.60 4.92 -15.94
N ASN A 561 -25.66 4.08 -16.35
CA ASN A 561 -24.52 4.44 -17.19
C ASN A 561 -24.64 3.85 -18.60
N ILE A 562 -24.30 4.65 -19.61
CA ILE A 562 -24.29 4.26 -21.01
C ILE A 562 -22.89 4.55 -21.58
N ALA A 563 -22.15 3.49 -21.94
CA ALA A 563 -20.87 3.60 -22.63
C ALA A 563 -21.09 3.50 -24.15
N TYR A 564 -20.54 4.44 -24.93
CA TYR A 564 -20.78 4.52 -26.37
C TYR A 564 -19.63 5.20 -27.13
N THR A 565 -19.49 4.89 -28.41
CA THR A 565 -18.57 5.56 -29.32
C THR A 565 -19.30 6.32 -30.42
N VAL A 566 -18.55 7.21 -31.07
CA VAL A 566 -18.97 7.96 -32.24
C VAL A 566 -17.99 7.64 -33.38
N LYS A 567 -18.48 7.00 -34.44
CA LYS A 567 -17.69 6.72 -35.65
C LYS A 567 -17.24 8.01 -36.31
N ASP A 568 -16.03 7.99 -36.86
CA ASP A 568 -15.43 9.13 -37.59
C ASP A 568 -15.45 10.43 -36.80
N LEU A 569 -15.24 10.36 -35.48
CA LEU A 569 -15.17 11.53 -34.61
C LEU A 569 -14.03 12.45 -35.10
N ALA A 570 -14.39 13.47 -35.88
CA ALA A 570 -13.41 14.39 -36.46
C ALA A 570 -12.63 15.08 -35.34
N LYS A 571 -11.32 15.29 -35.52
CA LYS A 571 -10.46 16.05 -34.58
C LYS A 571 -11.06 17.43 -34.22
N SER A 572 -11.87 18.01 -35.11
CA SER A 572 -12.61 19.27 -34.91
C SER A 572 -13.77 19.18 -33.90
N VAL A 573 -14.34 17.99 -33.68
CA VAL A 573 -15.40 17.74 -32.68
C VAL A 573 -14.80 17.60 -31.28
N ILE A 574 -13.61 16.99 -31.14
CA ILE A 574 -12.84 16.97 -29.88
C ILE A 574 -12.53 18.40 -29.41
N LYS A 575 -12.22 19.31 -30.34
CA LYS A 575 -12.02 20.75 -30.01
C LYS A 575 -13.28 21.43 -29.46
N LYS A 576 -14.46 20.83 -29.63
CA LYS A 576 -15.76 21.29 -29.10
C LYS A 576 -16.22 20.52 -27.85
N LEU A 577 -15.36 19.73 -27.20
CA LEU A 577 -15.71 18.97 -25.98
C LEU A 577 -16.36 19.82 -24.88
N PHE A 578 -16.06 21.12 -24.79
CA PHE A 578 -16.71 22.03 -23.84
C PHE A 578 -18.23 22.21 -24.07
N LYS A 579 -18.75 21.86 -25.25
CA LYS A 579 -20.19 21.95 -25.57
C LYS A 579 -20.94 20.63 -25.35
N ILE A 580 -20.24 19.49 -25.38
CA ILE A 580 -20.90 18.19 -25.41
C ILE A 580 -21.64 17.89 -24.10
N SER A 581 -21.08 18.25 -22.95
CA SER A 581 -21.74 18.09 -21.65
C SER A 581 -23.06 18.87 -21.60
N GLN A 582 -23.05 20.12 -22.09
CA GLN A 582 -24.25 20.95 -22.18
C GLN A 582 -25.29 20.37 -23.15
N GLN A 583 -24.85 19.80 -24.28
CA GLN A 583 -25.73 19.17 -25.26
C GLN A 583 -26.35 17.87 -24.73
N LEU A 584 -25.56 17.02 -24.04
CA LEU A 584 -26.05 15.81 -23.38
C LEU A 584 -27.08 16.15 -22.31
N LYS A 585 -26.82 17.16 -21.47
CA LYS A 585 -27.78 17.64 -20.47
C LYS A 585 -29.12 18.10 -21.06
N LYS A 586 -29.12 18.64 -22.28
CA LYS A 586 -30.36 19.01 -23.00
C LYS A 586 -31.15 17.80 -23.50
N GLN A 587 -30.46 16.73 -23.90
CA GLN A 587 -31.11 15.52 -24.45
C GLN A 587 -31.53 14.52 -23.35
N PHE A 588 -30.88 14.56 -22.18
CA PHE A 588 -31.10 13.62 -21.08
C PHE A 588 -31.44 14.36 -19.77
N PRO A 589 -32.73 14.45 -19.38
CA PRO A 589 -33.14 15.15 -18.16
C PRO A 589 -32.50 14.60 -16.88
N GLN A 590 -32.22 13.29 -16.83
CA GLN A 590 -31.55 12.62 -15.71
C GLN A 590 -30.02 12.76 -15.73
N PHE A 591 -29.44 13.61 -16.59
CA PHE A 591 -28.00 13.80 -16.71
C PHE A 591 -27.34 14.12 -15.37
N LEU A 592 -26.31 13.34 -15.02
CA LEU A 592 -25.40 13.62 -13.91
C LEU A 592 -24.08 14.18 -14.42
N ARG A 593 -23.41 13.43 -15.28
CA ARG A 593 -22.10 13.79 -15.83
C ARG A 593 -21.81 13.04 -17.13
N ALA A 594 -20.80 13.52 -17.85
CA ALA A 594 -20.24 12.85 -19.00
C ALA A 594 -18.75 12.62 -18.79
N LYS A 595 -18.30 11.38 -18.93
CA LYS A 595 -16.88 11.01 -18.89
C LYS A 595 -16.39 10.72 -20.29
N ILE A 596 -15.10 10.87 -20.51
CA ILE A 596 -14.48 10.61 -21.79
C ILE A 596 -13.25 9.74 -21.61
N HIS A 597 -13.03 8.84 -22.56
CA HIS A 597 -11.77 8.12 -22.62
C HIS A 597 -10.58 9.11 -22.62
N PRO A 598 -9.60 8.98 -21.71
CA PRO A 598 -8.51 9.97 -21.53
C PRO A 598 -7.74 10.31 -22.81
N LEU A 599 -7.46 9.29 -23.65
CA LEU A 599 -6.76 9.45 -24.94
C LEU A 599 -7.56 10.20 -26.02
N LEU A 600 -8.85 10.49 -25.82
CA LEU A 600 -9.58 11.42 -26.69
C LEU A 600 -9.32 12.89 -26.34
N PHE A 601 -8.82 13.17 -25.13
CA PHE A 601 -8.61 14.54 -24.67
C PHE A 601 -7.18 15.03 -24.92
N ARG A 602 -6.18 14.42 -24.27
CA ARG A 602 -4.75 14.72 -24.49
C ARG A 602 -3.85 13.60 -23.92
N PRO A 603 -2.66 13.35 -24.50
CA PRO A 603 -1.66 12.49 -23.88
C PRO A 603 -1.11 13.12 -22.59
N SER A 604 -0.89 12.32 -21.56
CA SER A 604 -0.20 12.70 -20.33
C SER A 604 0.73 11.58 -19.85
N PHE A 605 1.74 11.95 -19.05
CA PHE A 605 2.70 11.01 -18.46
C PHE A 605 3.10 11.46 -17.06
N ASP A 606 2.98 10.57 -16.08
CA ASP A 606 3.40 10.82 -14.70
C ASP A 606 4.90 10.56 -14.53
N ILE A 607 5.66 11.62 -14.26
CA ILE A 607 7.13 11.54 -14.12
C ILE A 607 7.56 10.89 -12.79
N ALA A 608 6.64 10.72 -11.84
CA ALA A 608 6.88 10.00 -10.58
C ALA A 608 7.05 8.50 -10.78
N TYR A 609 6.72 7.98 -11.97
CA TYR A 609 6.90 6.56 -12.29
C TYR A 609 8.33 6.17 -12.64
N PHE A 610 9.21 7.13 -12.89
CA PHE A 610 10.62 6.81 -12.99
C PHE A 610 11.16 6.36 -11.64
N ASP A 611 11.82 5.21 -11.63
CA ASP A 611 12.45 4.62 -10.46
C ASP A 611 13.95 4.44 -10.72
N ALA A 612 14.74 5.30 -10.07
CA ALA A 612 16.19 5.35 -10.25
C ALA A 612 16.88 4.02 -9.89
N ARG A 613 16.26 3.15 -9.06
CA ARG A 613 16.79 1.81 -8.75
C ARG A 613 16.87 0.93 -10.00
N GLY A 614 16.02 1.19 -10.98
CA GLY A 614 16.00 0.48 -12.25
C GLY A 614 16.90 1.12 -13.32
N ASP A 615 17.45 2.32 -13.12
CA ASP A 615 18.22 3.00 -14.15
C ASP A 615 19.51 2.24 -14.49
N LYS A 616 19.83 2.11 -15.79
CA LYS A 616 21.05 1.42 -16.22
C LYS A 616 21.49 1.84 -17.62
N THR A 617 22.75 2.24 -17.78
CA THR A 617 23.38 2.41 -19.10
C THR A 617 24.13 1.15 -19.49
N PHE A 618 23.87 0.62 -20.68
CA PHE A 618 24.49 -0.60 -21.18
C PHE A 618 25.66 -0.26 -22.09
N SER A 619 26.81 0.12 -21.50
CA SER A 619 27.97 0.65 -22.22
C SER A 619 28.91 -0.40 -22.83
N SER A 620 28.85 -1.65 -22.37
CA SER A 620 29.66 -2.78 -22.87
C SER A 620 29.02 -3.40 -24.12
N GLY A 621 29.80 -4.17 -24.90
CA GLY A 621 29.30 -4.92 -26.06
C GLY A 621 28.13 -5.86 -25.71
N PRO A 622 27.40 -6.40 -26.71
CA PRO A 622 26.25 -7.27 -26.46
C PRO A 622 26.70 -8.55 -25.73
N ASP A 623 26.19 -8.73 -24.51
CA ASP A 623 26.41 -9.91 -23.68
C ASP A 623 25.14 -10.76 -23.68
N THR A 624 25.28 -12.06 -23.95
CA THR A 624 24.16 -13.00 -23.96
C THR A 624 24.14 -13.82 -22.68
N HIS A 625 22.97 -13.90 -22.04
CA HIS A 625 22.75 -14.65 -20.81
C HIS A 625 21.55 -15.60 -20.96
N GLU A 626 21.56 -16.70 -20.21
CA GLU A 626 20.37 -17.55 -20.03
C GLU A 626 19.51 -16.98 -18.89
N VAL A 627 18.24 -16.69 -19.19
CA VAL A 627 17.31 -16.04 -18.25
C VAL A 627 16.02 -16.83 -18.13
N GLY A 628 15.48 -16.90 -16.92
CA GLY A 628 14.24 -17.62 -16.59
C GLY A 628 14.39 -18.56 -15.39
N PRO A 629 13.34 -19.36 -15.12
CA PRO A 629 13.34 -20.34 -14.03
C PRO A 629 14.39 -21.43 -14.25
N PRO A 630 14.92 -22.06 -13.17
CA PRO A 630 15.82 -23.21 -13.27
C PRO A 630 15.27 -24.29 -14.19
N GLY A 631 16.11 -24.77 -15.13
CA GLY A 631 15.74 -25.81 -16.09
C GLY A 631 14.85 -25.35 -17.26
N ARG A 632 14.41 -24.09 -17.29
CA ARG A 632 13.55 -23.53 -18.34
C ARG A 632 14.01 -22.13 -18.76
N THR A 633 15.28 -21.97 -19.11
CA THR A 633 15.85 -20.66 -19.51
C THR A 633 15.73 -20.38 -21.01
N LYS A 634 15.82 -19.10 -21.37
CA LYS A 634 15.97 -18.63 -22.75
C LYS A 634 17.13 -17.65 -22.85
N LYS A 635 17.77 -17.63 -24.02
CA LYS A 635 18.79 -16.63 -24.37
C LYS A 635 18.20 -15.22 -24.35
N TYR A 636 18.91 -14.31 -23.71
CA TYR A 636 18.61 -12.90 -23.65
C TYR A 636 19.90 -12.11 -23.90
N THR A 637 19.86 -11.17 -24.83
CA THR A 637 21.01 -10.32 -25.17
C THR A 637 20.85 -8.96 -24.52
N SER A 638 21.91 -8.45 -23.88
CA SER A 638 21.91 -7.11 -23.29
C SER A 638 21.74 -6.03 -24.38
N PRO A 639 20.96 -4.96 -24.12
CA PRO A 639 20.73 -3.90 -25.09
C PRO A 639 21.92 -2.93 -25.10
N SER A 640 23.06 -3.39 -25.61
CA SER A 640 24.28 -2.58 -25.73
C SER A 640 24.04 -1.26 -26.46
N GLY A 641 24.55 -0.16 -25.90
CA GLY A 641 24.36 1.20 -26.40
C GLY A 641 23.03 1.87 -26.03
N TRP A 642 22.17 1.19 -25.25
CA TRP A 642 20.92 1.78 -24.75
C TRP A 642 21.05 2.23 -23.29
N THR A 643 20.30 3.26 -22.93
CA THR A 643 20.09 3.69 -21.54
C THR A 643 18.67 3.36 -21.11
N ARG A 644 18.54 2.64 -20.00
CA ARG A 644 17.27 2.33 -19.37
C ARG A 644 16.94 3.36 -18.30
N TYR A 645 15.75 3.91 -18.42
CA TYR A 645 15.02 4.53 -17.32
C TYR A 645 14.12 3.49 -16.67
N GLY A 646 14.36 3.20 -15.39
CA GLY A 646 13.60 2.24 -14.60
C GLY A 646 12.17 2.71 -14.37
N LEU A 647 11.23 1.77 -14.36
CA LEU A 647 9.83 2.04 -14.03
C LEU A 647 9.50 1.51 -12.64
N LYS A 648 8.66 2.23 -11.88
CA LYS A 648 8.25 1.88 -10.52
C LYS A 648 7.26 0.70 -10.51
N VAL A 649 7.76 -0.53 -10.59
CA VAL A 649 6.95 -1.76 -10.75
C VAL A 649 6.92 -2.69 -9.54
N LEU A 650 7.76 -2.44 -8.53
CA LEU A 650 7.84 -3.25 -7.32
C LEU A 650 6.73 -2.91 -6.32
N GLY A 651 6.20 -3.92 -5.62
CA GLY A 651 5.18 -3.75 -4.59
C GLY A 651 3.81 -3.28 -5.12
N LYS A 652 3.56 -3.41 -6.42
CA LYS A 652 2.24 -3.10 -6.99
C LYS A 652 1.25 -4.19 -6.62
N SER A 653 0.11 -3.79 -6.03
CA SER A 653 -0.97 -4.70 -5.63
C SER A 653 -1.61 -5.46 -6.81
N GLU A 654 -1.43 -4.97 -8.03
CA GLU A 654 -1.85 -5.61 -9.28
C GLU A 654 -1.01 -6.86 -9.61
N TYR A 655 0.20 -6.97 -9.03
CA TYR A 655 1.07 -8.12 -9.20
C TYR A 655 0.98 -9.02 -7.96
N LYS A 656 0.88 -10.34 -8.19
CA LYS A 656 0.84 -11.33 -7.10
C LYS A 656 2.06 -11.24 -6.18
N ASN A 657 3.24 -10.97 -6.76
CA ASN A 657 4.51 -10.77 -6.09
C ASN A 657 5.52 -10.12 -7.06
N ASP A 658 6.74 -9.86 -6.59
CA ASP A 658 7.85 -9.29 -7.37
C ASP A 658 8.83 -10.35 -7.93
N GLU A 659 8.54 -11.65 -7.75
CA GLU A 659 9.46 -12.76 -8.12
C GLU A 659 9.81 -12.80 -9.61
N TRP A 660 8.92 -12.28 -10.46
CA TRP A 660 9.13 -12.14 -11.90
C TRP A 660 10.33 -11.26 -12.26
N LEU A 661 10.73 -10.34 -11.36
CA LEU A 661 11.90 -9.45 -11.49
C LEU A 661 13.13 -9.88 -10.70
N HIS A 662 13.07 -10.96 -9.91
CA HIS A 662 14.19 -11.43 -9.11
C HIS A 662 15.46 -11.71 -9.94
N PRO A 663 16.63 -11.90 -9.30
CA PRO A 663 17.84 -12.33 -10.00
C PRO A 663 17.61 -13.58 -10.86
N PHE A 664 18.46 -13.74 -11.89
CA PHE A 664 18.39 -14.91 -12.78
C PHE A 664 18.46 -16.21 -11.98
N GLN A 665 17.78 -17.25 -12.47
CA GLN A 665 17.67 -18.57 -11.83
C GLN A 665 16.76 -18.63 -10.58
N HIS A 666 16.00 -17.58 -10.26
CA HIS A 666 14.90 -17.71 -9.30
C HIS A 666 13.71 -18.49 -9.90
N PRO A 667 13.04 -19.40 -9.17
CA PRO A 667 11.92 -20.18 -9.71
C PRO A 667 10.75 -19.35 -10.25
N GLY A 668 10.47 -18.19 -9.65
CA GLY A 668 9.45 -17.26 -10.12
C GLY A 668 9.91 -16.27 -11.20
N ASN A 669 11.15 -16.38 -11.70
CA ASN A 669 11.71 -15.42 -12.64
C ASN A 669 11.09 -15.51 -14.03
N TRP A 670 10.69 -14.37 -14.61
CA TRP A 670 10.16 -14.32 -15.96
C TRP A 670 11.27 -14.15 -17.01
N TYR A 671 11.01 -14.48 -18.27
CA TYR A 671 11.96 -14.21 -19.35
C TYR A 671 12.14 -12.71 -19.55
N ARG A 672 13.22 -12.32 -20.25
CA ARG A 672 13.52 -10.92 -20.58
C ARG A 672 13.47 -10.73 -22.08
N ALA A 673 12.83 -9.65 -22.50
CA ALA A 673 12.66 -9.30 -23.89
C ALA A 673 12.52 -7.78 -24.04
N PHE A 674 12.24 -7.36 -25.26
CA PHE A 674 12.08 -5.98 -25.69
C PHE A 674 10.80 -5.86 -26.52
N HIS A 675 10.09 -4.74 -26.35
CA HIS A 675 8.91 -4.44 -27.14
C HIS A 675 9.09 -3.09 -27.84
N GLY A 676 8.81 -3.06 -29.14
CA GLY A 676 8.96 -1.86 -29.97
C GLY A 676 8.00 -0.73 -29.56
N THR A 677 8.33 0.51 -29.90
CA THR A 677 7.44 1.68 -29.67
C THR A 677 7.01 2.37 -30.96
N GLY A 678 7.37 1.78 -32.10
CA GLY A 678 7.05 2.27 -33.42
C GLY A 678 5.55 2.32 -33.65
N ARG A 679 5.13 3.38 -34.36
CA ARG A 679 3.76 3.55 -34.83
C ARG A 679 3.59 2.70 -36.09
N ALA A 680 2.67 1.74 -36.08
CA ALA A 680 2.30 1.03 -37.31
C ALA A 680 1.73 2.03 -38.34
N THR A 681 2.19 1.94 -39.58
CA THR A 681 1.84 2.83 -40.70
C THR A 681 1.11 2.06 -41.80
N LYS A 682 0.43 2.77 -42.71
CA LYS A 682 -0.24 2.20 -43.89
C LYS A 682 0.61 1.21 -44.71
N VAL A 683 1.91 1.46 -44.79
CA VAL A 683 2.85 0.65 -45.58
C VAL A 683 3.09 -0.72 -44.92
N ASP A 684 3.02 -0.80 -43.58
CA ASP A 684 3.20 -2.05 -42.83
C ASP A 684 2.06 -3.06 -43.07
N PHE A 685 0.96 -2.61 -43.71
CA PHE A 685 -0.22 -3.42 -44.05
C PHE A 685 -0.30 -3.77 -45.56
N GLY A 686 0.66 -3.33 -46.38
CA GLY A 686 0.56 -3.37 -47.85
C GLY A 686 0.60 -4.75 -48.52
N ASN A 687 0.90 -5.83 -47.78
CA ASN A 687 0.97 -7.21 -48.32
C ASN A 687 -0.08 -8.16 -47.75
N SER A 688 -0.90 -7.72 -46.80
CA SER A 688 -2.08 -8.47 -46.36
C SER A 688 -3.27 -8.07 -47.21
N ASN A 689 -4.05 -9.02 -47.74
CA ASN A 689 -5.36 -8.77 -48.36
C ASN A 689 -6.42 -8.22 -47.35
N ALA A 690 -5.97 -7.63 -46.25
CA ALA A 690 -6.82 -6.91 -45.30
C ALA A 690 -6.96 -5.48 -45.83
N ASP A 691 -8.19 -5.06 -46.09
CA ASP A 691 -8.50 -3.68 -46.51
C ASP A 691 -7.79 -2.70 -45.57
N PHE A 692 -7.04 -1.76 -46.16
CA PHE A 692 -6.44 -0.68 -45.41
C PHE A 692 -7.56 0.22 -44.85
N ASP A 693 -7.95 -0.05 -43.60
CA ASP A 693 -8.89 0.78 -42.89
C ASP A 693 -8.22 2.07 -42.41
N GLN A 694 -8.72 3.22 -42.85
CA GLN A 694 -8.25 4.54 -42.43
C GLN A 694 -8.49 4.78 -40.92
N THR A 695 -9.26 3.94 -40.24
CA THR A 695 -9.51 3.96 -38.79
C THR A 695 -8.36 3.37 -37.97
N ALA A 696 -7.35 2.77 -38.61
CA ALA A 696 -6.17 2.17 -37.96
C ALA A 696 -5.14 3.23 -37.48
N ALA A 697 -5.56 4.16 -36.63
CA ALA A 697 -4.67 5.15 -36.02
C ALA A 697 -3.49 4.47 -35.29
N PRO A 698 -2.26 5.04 -35.38
CA PRO A 698 -1.07 4.45 -34.78
C PRO A 698 -1.17 4.38 -33.25
N ILE A 699 -0.96 3.20 -32.68
CA ILE A 699 -0.91 3.04 -31.22
C ILE A 699 0.40 3.62 -30.71
N ASN A 700 0.30 4.58 -29.80
CA ASN A 700 1.45 5.03 -29.05
C ASN A 700 1.70 4.06 -27.89
N ALA A 701 2.57 3.08 -28.12
CA ALA A 701 2.86 2.03 -27.14
C ALA A 701 3.30 2.63 -25.79
N LEU A 702 3.97 3.77 -25.76
CA LEU A 702 4.60 4.26 -24.53
C LEU A 702 3.64 4.70 -23.42
N ALA A 703 2.47 5.23 -23.78
CA ALA A 703 1.50 5.64 -22.77
C ALA A 703 0.86 4.40 -22.10
N SER A 704 0.42 3.43 -22.89
CA SER A 704 -0.51 2.38 -22.46
C SER A 704 -0.01 1.38 -21.41
N ILE A 705 1.29 1.13 -21.35
CA ILE A 705 1.75 -0.21 -20.96
C ILE A 705 1.94 -0.33 -19.44
N PHE A 706 2.25 0.77 -18.76
CA PHE A 706 2.77 0.68 -17.40
C PHE A 706 1.72 0.44 -16.30
N LYS A 707 0.45 0.83 -16.49
CA LYS A 707 -0.65 0.58 -15.54
C LYS A 707 -1.56 -0.59 -15.92
N GLN A 708 -1.88 -0.76 -17.20
CA GLN A 708 -2.85 -1.76 -17.66
C GLN A 708 -2.25 -2.88 -18.53
N GLY A 709 -0.94 -2.87 -18.75
CA GLY A 709 -0.25 -3.90 -19.53
C GLY A 709 -0.28 -3.65 -21.02
N PHE A 710 0.21 -4.63 -21.78
CA PHE A 710 0.32 -4.56 -23.23
C PHE A 710 -0.99 -4.90 -23.94
N ARG A 711 -1.17 -4.42 -25.18
CA ARG A 711 -2.26 -4.87 -26.05
C ARG A 711 -1.82 -5.99 -26.99
N PRO A 712 -2.69 -6.96 -27.31
CA PRO A 712 -2.42 -7.90 -28.37
C PRO A 712 -2.21 -7.17 -29.70
N ALA A 713 -1.34 -7.70 -30.55
CA ALA A 713 -1.12 -7.21 -31.90
C ALA A 713 -2.40 -7.34 -32.73
N ARG A 714 -2.72 -6.29 -33.49
CA ARG A 714 -3.90 -6.27 -34.38
C ARG A 714 -3.76 -7.21 -35.58
N VAL A 715 -2.53 -7.46 -36.01
CA VAL A 715 -2.18 -8.39 -37.08
C VAL A 715 -1.41 -9.55 -36.44
N ALA A 716 -1.99 -10.74 -36.54
CA ALA A 716 -1.55 -11.94 -35.84
C ALA A 716 -0.74 -12.87 -36.76
N ALA A 717 0.30 -12.36 -37.43
CA ALA A 717 1.11 -13.14 -38.40
C ALA A 717 1.73 -14.41 -37.79
N HIS A 718 1.97 -14.41 -36.48
CA HIS A 718 2.47 -15.53 -35.69
C HIS A 718 1.51 -15.95 -34.56
N GLY A 719 0.21 -15.68 -34.73
CA GLY A 719 -0.83 -15.93 -33.73
C GLY A 719 -1.24 -14.69 -32.93
N PRO A 720 -2.40 -14.74 -32.26
CA PRO A 720 -2.90 -13.64 -31.44
C PRO A 720 -2.07 -13.48 -30.17
N GLY A 721 -1.78 -12.23 -29.79
CA GLY A 721 -1.02 -11.94 -28.57
C GLY A 721 -0.12 -10.72 -28.72
N VAL A 722 0.64 -10.40 -27.69
CA VAL A 722 1.58 -9.28 -27.64
C VAL A 722 2.95 -9.71 -28.16
N TYR A 723 3.50 -8.98 -29.13
CA TYR A 723 4.74 -9.36 -29.80
C TYR A 723 5.93 -8.68 -29.11
N CYS A 724 6.96 -9.46 -28.79
CA CYS A 724 8.21 -8.96 -28.24
C CYS A 724 9.39 -9.74 -28.81
N SER A 725 10.61 -9.29 -28.53
CA SER A 725 11.83 -9.92 -29.02
C SER A 725 12.85 -10.10 -27.90
N PRO A 726 13.54 -11.25 -27.77
CA PRO A 726 14.69 -11.38 -26.88
C PRO A 726 15.95 -10.70 -27.42
N ASN A 727 15.93 -10.24 -28.68
CA ASN A 727 17.08 -9.72 -29.41
C ASN A 727 16.95 -8.19 -29.63
N PRO A 728 17.68 -7.35 -28.87
CA PRO A 728 17.57 -5.91 -28.97
C PRO A 728 18.24 -5.34 -30.21
N VAL A 729 19.15 -6.10 -30.85
CA VAL A 729 19.82 -5.66 -32.08
C VAL A 729 18.85 -5.78 -33.25
N TRP A 730 18.23 -6.96 -33.40
CA TRP A 730 17.21 -7.20 -34.43
C TRP A 730 16.04 -6.22 -34.29
N LEU A 731 15.51 -6.06 -33.07
CA LEU A 731 14.40 -5.13 -32.84
C LEU A 731 14.85 -3.68 -33.01
N GLY A 732 16.03 -3.32 -32.50
CA GLY A 732 16.59 -1.96 -32.50
C GLY A 732 16.77 -1.36 -33.90
N ASP A 733 17.04 -2.18 -34.90
CA ASP A 733 17.19 -1.76 -36.31
C ASP A 733 15.91 -1.91 -37.13
N SER A 734 14.85 -2.46 -36.54
CA SER A 734 13.56 -2.61 -37.20
C SER A 734 12.74 -1.30 -37.20
N VAL A 735 11.74 -1.26 -38.08
CA VAL A 735 10.71 -0.20 -38.11
C VAL A 735 9.79 -0.23 -36.87
N PHE A 736 9.83 -1.30 -36.08
CA PHE A 736 9.00 -1.46 -34.88
C PHE A 736 9.47 -0.60 -33.71
N VAL A 737 10.63 0.05 -33.80
CA VAL A 737 11.17 0.93 -32.76
C VAL A 737 10.88 2.39 -33.09
N GLY A 738 10.22 3.09 -32.17
CA GLY A 738 9.87 4.49 -32.35
C GLY A 738 11.11 5.37 -32.37
N ALA A 739 11.16 6.33 -33.28
CA ALA A 739 12.26 7.27 -33.41
C ALA A 739 11.77 8.72 -33.44
N VAL A 740 12.50 9.62 -32.81
CA VAL A 740 12.21 11.06 -32.78
C VAL A 740 13.45 11.88 -33.05
N GLU A 741 13.31 13.03 -33.72
CA GLU A 741 14.37 14.02 -33.89
C GLU A 741 14.16 15.16 -32.89
N LEU A 742 15.24 15.56 -32.20
CA LEU A 742 15.26 16.71 -31.30
C LEU A 742 16.34 17.71 -31.72
N ASP A 743 16.04 18.99 -31.59
CA ASP A 743 17.04 20.06 -31.62
C ASP A 743 17.66 20.19 -30.21
N THR A 744 18.89 19.71 -30.06
CA THR A 744 19.62 19.68 -28.79
C THR A 744 20.61 20.83 -28.70
N GLU A 745 21.21 21.03 -27.54
CA GLU A 745 22.32 21.97 -27.35
C GLU A 745 23.50 21.69 -28.30
N LYS A 746 23.67 20.44 -28.74
CA LYS A 746 24.74 20.00 -29.66
C LYS A 746 24.25 19.82 -31.11
N GLY A 747 23.13 20.44 -31.45
CA GLY A 747 22.50 20.34 -32.77
C GLY A 747 21.43 19.26 -32.84
N LYS A 748 20.94 18.99 -34.05
CA LYS A 748 19.89 18.00 -34.28
C LYS A 748 20.41 16.58 -34.04
N LYS A 749 19.69 15.82 -33.23
CA LYS A 749 19.96 14.41 -32.94
C LYS A 749 18.71 13.57 -33.08
N LYS A 750 18.88 12.32 -33.51
CA LYS A 750 17.80 11.34 -33.62
C LYS A 750 17.93 10.33 -32.48
N PHE A 751 16.80 9.98 -31.88
CA PHE A 751 16.73 9.05 -30.75
C PHE A 751 15.76 7.93 -31.06
N LYS A 752 16.10 6.70 -30.67
CA LYS A 752 15.26 5.50 -30.71
C LYS A 752 14.78 5.16 -29.31
N CYS A 753 13.56 4.64 -29.22
CA CYS A 753 12.94 4.24 -27.95
C CYS A 753 12.30 2.85 -28.04
N MET A 754 12.49 2.02 -27.03
CA MET A 754 11.79 0.73 -26.90
C MET A 754 11.54 0.40 -25.43
N PHE A 755 10.65 -0.56 -25.15
CA PHE A 755 10.45 -1.07 -23.81
C PHE A 755 11.36 -2.22 -23.50
N GLN A 756 11.82 -2.28 -22.25
CA GLN A 756 12.34 -3.51 -21.67
C GLN A 756 11.23 -4.21 -20.87
N VAL A 757 11.03 -5.49 -21.17
CA VAL A 757 9.86 -6.25 -20.70
C VAL A 757 10.25 -7.59 -20.10
N ALA A 758 9.42 -8.07 -19.18
CA ALA A 758 9.45 -9.42 -18.67
C ALA A 758 8.27 -10.21 -19.22
N VAL A 759 8.47 -11.48 -19.59
CA VAL A 759 7.45 -12.32 -20.26
C VAL A 759 7.27 -13.63 -19.50
N ASN A 760 6.01 -14.01 -19.28
CA ASN A 760 5.62 -15.19 -18.52
C ASN A 760 6.11 -16.48 -19.21
N PRO A 761 6.98 -17.27 -18.58
CA PRO A 761 7.49 -18.51 -19.15
C PRO A 761 6.43 -19.58 -19.41
N GLU A 762 5.30 -19.54 -18.70
CA GLU A 762 4.27 -20.60 -18.77
C GLU A 762 3.43 -20.55 -20.04
N SER A 763 3.27 -19.38 -20.66
CA SER A 763 2.33 -19.18 -21.77
C SER A 763 2.97 -18.63 -23.05
N VAL A 764 4.19 -18.09 -22.98
CA VAL A 764 4.85 -17.47 -24.14
C VAL A 764 5.06 -18.46 -25.28
N GLN A 765 4.75 -18.01 -26.49
CA GLN A 765 5.01 -18.73 -27.73
C GLN A 765 6.24 -18.13 -28.42
N CYS A 766 7.15 -18.97 -28.91
CA CYS A 766 8.39 -18.53 -29.57
C CYS A 766 8.40 -19.02 -31.03
N PRO A 767 7.59 -18.41 -31.92
CA PRO A 767 7.48 -18.82 -33.32
C PRO A 767 8.81 -18.72 -34.08
N THR A 768 9.69 -17.79 -33.71
CA THR A 768 11.05 -17.68 -34.23
C THR A 768 12.04 -17.35 -33.12
N ASN A 769 13.34 -17.30 -33.43
CA ASN A 769 14.36 -16.89 -32.47
C ASN A 769 14.22 -15.42 -32.04
N ASP A 770 13.72 -14.57 -32.93
CA ASP A 770 13.65 -13.12 -32.71
C ASP A 770 12.24 -12.62 -32.37
N ILE A 771 11.20 -13.45 -32.53
CA ILE A 771 9.80 -13.06 -32.26
C ILE A 771 9.21 -14.00 -31.24
N TRP A 772 8.76 -13.41 -30.12
CA TRP A 772 7.98 -14.05 -29.08
C TRP A 772 6.58 -13.44 -29.02
N VAL A 773 5.59 -14.25 -28.67
CA VAL A 773 4.18 -13.86 -28.56
C VAL A 773 3.69 -14.22 -27.17
N ALA A 774 3.36 -13.23 -26.35
CA ALA A 774 2.65 -13.41 -25.10
C ALA A 774 1.15 -13.49 -25.41
N PRO A 775 0.46 -14.64 -25.20
CA PRO A 775 -0.92 -14.81 -25.68
C PRO A 775 -1.90 -13.82 -25.05
N GLN A 776 -1.61 -13.37 -23.82
CA GLN A 776 -2.45 -12.46 -23.08
C GLN A 776 -1.67 -11.23 -22.58
N PRO A 777 -2.30 -10.04 -22.51
CA PRO A 777 -1.72 -8.83 -21.92
C PRO A 777 -1.02 -9.01 -20.57
N GLN A 778 -1.60 -9.82 -19.68
CA GLN A 778 -1.09 -10.06 -18.32
C GLN A 778 0.21 -10.88 -18.30
N ASP A 779 0.53 -11.58 -19.40
CA ASP A 779 1.70 -12.44 -19.52
C ASP A 779 2.96 -11.68 -19.94
N ILE A 780 2.89 -10.35 -20.02
CA ILE A 780 4.01 -9.49 -20.38
C ILE A 780 3.95 -8.18 -19.59
N ARG A 781 5.08 -7.76 -19.02
CA ARG A 781 5.15 -6.61 -18.10
C ARG A 781 6.32 -5.70 -18.47
N PRO A 782 6.14 -4.38 -18.65
CA PRO A 782 7.25 -3.47 -18.81
C PRO A 782 7.92 -3.23 -17.47
N TYR A 783 9.22 -2.98 -17.47
CA TYR A 783 9.93 -2.55 -16.27
C TYR A 783 10.98 -1.46 -16.55
N GLY A 784 11.16 -1.07 -17.81
CA GLY A 784 12.04 0.03 -18.18
C GLY A 784 11.73 0.60 -19.57
N ILE A 785 12.05 1.88 -19.75
CA ILE A 785 12.07 2.55 -21.06
C ILE A 785 13.53 2.64 -21.49
N LEU A 786 13.85 2.08 -22.66
CA LEU A 786 15.18 2.12 -23.26
C LEU A 786 15.26 3.24 -24.29
N ILE A 787 16.25 4.10 -24.16
CA ILE A 787 16.54 5.20 -25.08
C ILE A 787 17.95 5.05 -25.62
N LYS A 788 18.12 5.26 -26.92
CA LYS A 788 19.41 5.24 -27.61
C LYS A 788 19.50 6.39 -28.60
N GLU A 789 20.67 7.04 -28.69
CA GLU A 789 20.97 7.95 -29.80
C GLU A 789 21.19 7.12 -31.07
N ALA A 790 20.48 7.46 -32.14
CA ALA A 790 20.31 6.65 -33.34
C ALA A 790 21.49 6.71 -34.30
#